data_AF-A0A6A6R9N7-F1
#
_entry.id   AF-A0A6A6R9N7-F1
#
_cell.length_a   1.000
_cell.length_b   1.000
_cell.length_c   1.000
_cell.angle_alpha   90.00
_cell.angle_beta   90.00
_cell.angle_gamma   90.00
#
_symmetry.space_group_name_H-M   'P 1'
#
loop_
_entity.id
_entity.type
_entity.pdbx_description
1 polymer ?
#
loop_
_entity_poly.entity_id
_entity_poly.type
_entity_poly.pdbx_seq_one_letter_code
_entity_poly.pdbx_strand_id
1 'polypeptide(L)'
;MAKPDYEKPPSANTRKGQIPPSSSAKSSDAKSKPPKKLTYRERAQKEREKEREREKKAKQKEAVLIKKAKAKEAELLKKAKEEEVARAEKAKQAKERARLARLDREFREAQRLIEKEERKAAEAAAKAERDKAAEAAAELEKEKAAQLAAKAEKEKEKENTKGKKIAPIPSSHSSRASTPTSNENMTIPDAGWSFSKVPSNGPEIWDVDEGSVVNPSSSVSQQRDLVAEPSTQGRQGPQGSGNEIRSSDHRFQATLNGDEGPSRCTAMSRASGGSFNVFDAELQDLKRQNETLKINLAEREAVIAKVLRESAETRKDKATVELKLATKDQELKEAVQEHLNQEEAWKQQGQVWKGDYDSVCKERDAMKEETDEQAKQAEGKRVTLEVERDIARTDLNKMYKAHEIAQDRAEKEKQAREAISSLLETANSTIAELNDQLELLESKVEELQSAKLPTPPRDGDPGEAQKQLQQERDAIREEREAVKKERDSMRIERDTAKTMLDALQLQHNADKRSHRLELVDLRAENKKLKKRRGDVDDSSSESDPEDSLVKPDFKQKYEDLFAKYKILMDGTVEGSTLKRKYDEMQNEHQTSSVETAKQLEAAQTKCKNISDTYIKVNRKYGKLRAAVADVGQMFGGMTGDDFGNAGRAIKRLKRELLEVDDPPTQSE
;
A
#
# COMPACT_ATOMS: atom_id res chain seq x y z
N MET A 1 -14.78 -9.80 18.01
CA MET A 1 -15.14 -10.77 19.05
C MET A 1 -14.02 -10.80 20.08
N ALA A 2 -14.32 -10.67 21.37
CA ALA A 2 -13.32 -10.78 22.44
C ALA A 2 -13.28 -12.23 22.96
N LYS A 3 -12.11 -12.69 23.43
CA LYS A 3 -11.95 -13.99 24.10
C LYS A 3 -12.36 -13.85 25.57
N PRO A 4 -12.96 -14.87 26.21
CA PRO A 4 -13.19 -14.87 27.65
C PRO A 4 -11.88 -15.10 28.41
N ASP A 5 -11.71 -14.39 29.52
CA ASP A 5 -10.64 -14.66 30.49
C ASP A 5 -10.93 -15.96 31.26
N TYR A 6 -9.91 -16.81 31.40
CA TYR A 6 -9.98 -18.00 32.26
C TYR A 6 -9.50 -17.67 33.67
N GLU A 7 -10.39 -17.79 34.66
CA GLU A 7 -10.02 -17.66 36.07
C GLU A 7 -9.09 -18.82 36.49
N LYS A 8 -8.04 -18.50 37.25
CA LYS A 8 -7.19 -19.51 37.89
C LYS A 8 -7.86 -20.05 39.16
N PRO A 9 -7.85 -21.38 39.41
CA PRO A 9 -8.28 -21.92 40.69
C PRO A 9 -7.32 -21.51 41.82
N PRO A 10 -7.80 -21.37 43.07
CA PRO A 10 -6.98 -20.94 44.20
C PRO A 10 -6.01 -22.03 44.66
N SER A 11 -4.74 -21.66 44.89
CA SER A 11 -3.72 -22.56 45.41
C SER A 11 -3.92 -22.87 46.90
N ALA A 12 -3.83 -24.16 47.26
CA ALA A 12 -3.91 -24.60 48.65
C ALA A 12 -2.70 -24.10 49.45
N ASN A 13 -2.92 -23.16 50.37
CA ASN A 13 -1.85 -22.57 51.18
C ASN A 13 -1.61 -23.38 52.46
N THR A 14 -0.39 -23.88 52.68
CA THR A 14 -0.11 -24.87 53.73
C THR A 14 0.14 -24.25 55.10
N ARG A 15 -0.53 -24.80 56.11
CA ARG A 15 -0.58 -24.27 57.48
C ARG A 15 0.68 -24.65 58.28
N LYS A 16 1.76 -23.87 58.19
CA LYS A 16 2.83 -23.87 59.20
C LYS A 16 2.51 -22.88 60.33
N GLY A 17 2.82 -23.26 61.56
CA GLY A 17 2.35 -22.56 62.76
C GLY A 17 3.23 -21.39 63.20
N GLN A 18 2.59 -20.39 63.81
CA GLN A 18 3.20 -19.43 64.73
C GLN A 18 2.31 -19.29 65.96
N ILE A 19 2.93 -19.23 67.13
CA ILE A 19 2.28 -19.01 68.43
C ILE A 19 2.57 -17.57 68.86
N PRO A 20 1.55 -16.73 69.09
CA PRO A 20 1.68 -15.51 69.88
C PRO A 20 1.42 -15.81 71.38
N PRO A 21 2.02 -15.03 72.31
CA PRO A 21 2.16 -15.44 73.71
C PRO A 21 0.97 -15.07 74.61
N SER A 22 0.96 -15.68 75.79
CA SER A 22 0.17 -15.27 76.94
C SER A 22 0.62 -13.91 77.48
N SER A 23 -0.34 -13.04 77.81
CA SER A 23 -0.16 -11.96 78.78
C SER A 23 -1.44 -11.78 79.59
N SER A 24 -1.30 -11.42 80.87
CA SER A 24 -2.37 -11.47 81.86
C SER A 24 -2.70 -10.08 82.41
N ALA A 25 -3.97 -9.66 82.26
CA ALA A 25 -4.50 -8.49 82.95
C ALA A 25 -5.98 -8.65 83.28
N LYS A 26 -6.27 -8.59 84.57
CA LYS A 26 -7.57 -8.64 85.26
C LYS A 26 -8.64 -7.74 84.62
N SER A 27 -9.88 -8.22 84.55
CA SER A 27 -11.07 -7.36 84.63
C SER A 27 -12.14 -7.96 85.55
N SER A 28 -12.41 -7.21 86.63
CA SER A 28 -13.54 -7.25 87.57
C SER A 28 -14.54 -8.43 87.53
N ASP A 29 -14.71 -9.07 88.70
CA ASP A 29 -15.93 -9.77 89.08
C ASP A 29 -17.18 -8.90 88.89
N ALA A 30 -17.98 -9.23 87.87
CA ALA A 30 -19.36 -8.79 87.75
C ALA A 30 -20.18 -10.00 87.32
N LYS A 31 -20.78 -10.71 88.29
CA LYS A 31 -21.66 -11.86 88.05
C LYS A 31 -22.85 -11.43 87.20
N SER A 32 -22.73 -11.55 85.88
CA SER A 32 -23.82 -11.32 84.95
C SER A 32 -24.94 -12.30 85.30
N LYS A 33 -26.06 -11.76 85.80
CA LYS A 33 -27.22 -12.58 86.19
C LYS A 33 -27.57 -13.47 85.01
N PRO A 34 -27.76 -14.79 85.20
CA PRO A 34 -28.01 -15.72 84.11
C PRO A 34 -29.19 -15.17 83.28
N PRO A 35 -29.07 -15.11 81.95
CA PRO A 35 -30.06 -14.43 81.12
C PRO A 35 -31.44 -15.01 81.44
N LYS A 36 -32.37 -14.15 81.88
CA LYS A 36 -33.76 -14.55 82.19
C LYS A 36 -34.21 -15.45 81.05
N LYS A 37 -34.62 -16.69 81.37
CA LYS A 37 -35.01 -17.69 80.37
C LYS A 37 -36.25 -17.19 79.62
N LEU A 38 -36.02 -16.43 78.54
CA LEU A 38 -37.05 -15.87 77.69
C LEU A 38 -38.02 -16.98 77.34
N THR A 39 -39.29 -16.75 77.64
CA THR A 39 -40.38 -17.67 77.33
C THR A 39 -40.36 -17.97 75.83
N TYR A 40 -40.95 -19.10 75.44
CA TYR A 40 -41.00 -19.49 74.03
C TYR A 40 -41.59 -18.38 73.13
N ARG A 41 -42.60 -17.66 73.66
CA ARG A 41 -43.25 -16.51 73.03
C ARG A 41 -42.30 -15.31 72.81
N GLU A 42 -41.54 -14.91 73.83
CA GLU A 42 -40.57 -13.82 73.72
C GLU A 42 -39.41 -14.17 72.78
N ARG A 43 -38.96 -15.43 72.77
CA ARG A 43 -37.94 -15.91 71.81
C ARG A 43 -38.44 -15.81 70.37
N ALA A 44 -39.65 -16.31 70.09
CA ALA A 44 -40.26 -16.21 68.76
C ALA A 44 -40.50 -14.76 68.30
N GLN A 45 -40.86 -13.85 69.21
CA GLN A 45 -40.97 -12.42 68.90
C GLN A 45 -39.60 -11.82 68.54
N LYS A 46 -38.57 -12.05 69.36
CA LYS A 46 -37.21 -11.53 69.14
C LYS A 46 -36.51 -12.12 67.90
N GLU A 47 -36.94 -13.29 67.45
CA GLU A 47 -36.52 -13.89 66.19
C GLU A 47 -37.18 -13.20 64.99
N ARG A 48 -38.49 -12.99 65.01
CA ARG A 48 -39.23 -12.20 64.00
C ARG A 48 -38.74 -10.74 63.91
N GLU A 49 -38.27 -10.15 65.00
CA GLU A 49 -37.65 -8.82 64.98
C GLU A 49 -36.28 -8.82 64.27
N LYS A 50 -35.43 -9.82 64.54
CA LYS A 50 -34.16 -10.01 63.81
C LYS A 50 -34.37 -10.30 62.34
N GLU A 51 -35.44 -11.02 61.99
CA GLU A 51 -35.85 -11.29 60.62
C GLU A 51 -36.26 -10.00 59.89
N ARG A 52 -37.15 -9.20 60.49
CA ARG A 52 -37.51 -7.84 59.98
C ARG A 52 -36.30 -6.92 59.84
N GLU A 53 -35.32 -7.00 60.76
CA GLU A 53 -34.05 -6.27 60.62
C GLU A 53 -33.21 -6.76 59.43
N ARG A 54 -33.10 -8.08 59.23
CA ARG A 54 -32.39 -8.67 58.07
C ARG A 54 -33.07 -8.26 56.77
N GLU A 55 -34.40 -8.28 56.71
CA GLU A 55 -35.21 -7.85 55.57
C GLU A 55 -34.99 -6.35 55.26
N LYS A 56 -35.06 -5.47 56.27
CA LYS A 56 -34.74 -4.04 56.11
C LYS A 56 -33.31 -3.83 55.59
N LYS A 57 -32.33 -4.56 56.13
CA LYS A 57 -30.92 -4.51 55.70
C LYS A 57 -30.72 -5.07 54.28
N ALA A 58 -31.54 -6.04 53.85
CA ALA A 58 -31.55 -6.54 52.48
C ALA A 58 -32.10 -5.49 51.51
N LYS A 59 -33.30 -4.94 51.78
CA LYS A 59 -33.93 -3.89 50.96
C LYS A 59 -33.07 -2.62 50.86
N GLN A 60 -32.32 -2.27 51.92
CA GLN A 60 -31.34 -1.19 51.87
C GLN A 60 -30.14 -1.50 50.94
N LYS A 61 -29.60 -2.73 50.96
CA LYS A 61 -28.54 -3.15 50.03
C LYS A 61 -29.02 -3.15 48.57
N GLU A 62 -30.22 -3.66 48.33
CA GLU A 62 -30.88 -3.67 47.02
C GLU A 62 -31.08 -2.26 46.48
N ALA A 63 -31.62 -1.32 47.27
CA ALA A 63 -31.77 0.08 46.88
C ALA A 63 -30.42 0.75 46.55
N VAL A 64 -29.34 0.42 47.27
CA VAL A 64 -27.97 0.88 46.96
C VAL A 64 -27.45 0.28 45.65
N LEU A 65 -27.73 -0.98 45.35
CA LEU A 65 -27.36 -1.60 44.08
C LEU A 65 -28.13 -0.97 42.90
N ILE A 66 -29.44 -0.75 43.04
CA ILE A 66 -30.28 -0.07 42.03
C ILE A 66 -29.76 1.36 41.79
N LYS A 67 -29.40 2.10 42.86
CA LYS A 67 -28.82 3.45 42.71
C LYS A 67 -27.46 3.43 42.01
N LYS A 68 -26.61 2.42 42.26
CA LYS A 68 -25.34 2.21 41.54
C LYS A 68 -25.54 1.81 40.07
N ALA A 69 -26.55 1.00 39.76
CA ALA A 69 -26.89 0.61 38.39
C ALA A 69 -27.32 1.84 37.57
N LYS A 70 -28.27 2.63 38.07
CA LYS A 70 -28.74 3.87 37.40
C LYS A 70 -27.62 4.92 37.25
N ALA A 71 -26.66 4.97 38.18
CA ALA A 71 -25.49 5.84 38.04
C ALA A 71 -24.56 5.40 36.88
N LYS A 72 -24.31 4.09 36.74
CA LYS A 72 -23.53 3.56 35.60
C LYS A 72 -24.25 3.74 34.27
N GLU A 73 -25.57 3.54 34.24
CA GLU A 73 -26.41 3.77 33.07
C GLU A 73 -26.33 5.23 32.59
N ALA A 74 -26.45 6.19 33.52
CA ALA A 74 -26.27 7.61 33.22
C ALA A 74 -24.84 7.96 32.73
N GLU A 75 -23.81 7.32 33.29
CA GLU A 75 -22.42 7.48 32.83
C GLU A 75 -22.20 6.97 31.40
N LEU A 76 -22.78 5.81 31.06
CA LEU A 76 -22.75 5.25 29.71
C LEU A 76 -23.51 6.14 28.71
N LEU A 77 -24.68 6.66 29.09
CA LEU A 77 -25.44 7.62 28.27
C LEU A 77 -24.70 8.95 28.06
N LYS A 78 -23.89 9.40 29.03
CA LYS A 78 -23.01 10.58 28.87
C LYS A 78 -21.89 10.28 27.87
N LYS A 79 -21.20 9.15 28.02
CA LYS A 79 -20.13 8.70 27.11
C LYS A 79 -20.62 8.49 25.67
N ALA A 80 -21.81 7.94 25.49
CA ALA A 80 -22.41 7.77 24.16
C ALA A 80 -22.64 9.11 23.45
N LYS A 81 -23.12 10.14 24.17
CA LYS A 81 -23.31 11.49 23.62
C LYS A 81 -21.97 12.19 23.32
N GLU A 82 -20.97 12.00 24.18
CA GLU A 82 -19.62 12.50 23.93
C GLU A 82 -18.99 11.87 22.69
N GLU A 83 -19.20 10.56 22.48
CA GLU A 83 -18.74 9.87 21.27
C GLU A 83 -19.52 10.33 20.01
N GLU A 84 -20.83 10.54 20.11
CA GLU A 84 -21.65 11.07 19.00
C GLU A 84 -21.17 12.46 18.56
N VAL A 85 -20.89 13.36 19.51
CA VAL A 85 -20.31 14.68 19.24
C VAL A 85 -18.93 14.55 18.58
N ALA A 86 -18.06 13.67 19.09
CA ALA A 86 -16.74 13.45 18.50
C ALA A 86 -16.80 12.86 17.07
N ARG A 87 -17.79 11.99 16.78
CA ARG A 87 -18.07 11.49 15.43
C ARG A 87 -18.58 12.62 14.51
N ALA A 88 -19.47 13.48 14.99
CA ALA A 88 -19.97 14.62 14.25
C ALA A 88 -18.88 15.68 13.95
N GLU A 89 -17.94 15.90 14.87
CA GLU A 89 -16.81 16.79 14.66
C GLU A 89 -15.82 16.23 13.62
N LYS A 90 -15.45 14.95 13.73
CA LYS A 90 -14.65 14.26 12.69
C LYS A 90 -15.30 14.33 11.31
N ALA A 91 -16.63 14.23 11.23
CA ALA A 91 -17.37 14.40 9.98
C ALA A 91 -17.35 15.84 9.42
N LYS A 92 -17.24 16.87 10.27
CA LYS A 92 -16.99 18.26 9.83
C LYS A 92 -15.58 18.42 9.29
N GLN A 93 -14.57 17.97 10.05
CA GLN A 93 -13.15 18.03 9.64
C GLN A 93 -12.90 17.27 8.32
N ALA A 94 -13.56 16.13 8.11
CA ALA A 94 -13.49 15.38 6.84
C ALA A 94 -14.08 16.16 5.66
N LYS A 95 -15.22 16.85 5.84
CA LYS A 95 -15.83 17.71 4.80
C LYS A 95 -14.95 18.92 4.47
N GLU A 96 -14.29 19.50 5.47
CA GLU A 96 -13.36 20.62 5.29
C GLU A 96 -12.11 20.19 4.50
N ARG A 97 -11.49 19.06 4.88
CA ARG A 97 -10.38 18.46 4.10
C ARG A 97 -10.79 18.15 2.66
N ALA A 98 -12.00 17.62 2.45
CA ALA A 98 -12.53 17.36 1.11
C ALA A 98 -12.78 18.64 0.30
N ARG A 99 -13.12 19.77 0.94
CA ARG A 99 -13.23 21.08 0.29
C ARG A 99 -11.85 21.62 -0.10
N LEU A 100 -10.86 21.56 0.79
CA LEU A 100 -9.49 22.00 0.50
C LEU A 100 -8.87 21.18 -0.63
N ALA A 101 -9.09 19.86 -0.64
CA ALA A 101 -8.62 18.97 -1.71
C ALA A 101 -9.33 19.17 -3.07
N ARG A 102 -10.44 19.90 -3.14
CA ARG A 102 -11.04 20.36 -4.41
C ARG A 102 -10.36 21.65 -4.88
N LEU A 103 -10.23 22.64 -4.00
CA LEU A 103 -9.54 23.91 -4.29
C LEU A 103 -8.09 23.70 -4.77
N ASP A 104 -7.37 22.74 -4.18
CA ASP A 104 -6.01 22.35 -4.60
C ASP A 104 -5.97 21.69 -6.00
N ARG A 105 -7.01 20.96 -6.41
CA ARG A 105 -7.15 20.47 -7.80
C ARG A 105 -7.47 21.59 -8.76
N GLU A 106 -8.47 22.40 -8.43
CA GLU A 106 -8.89 23.58 -9.21
C GLU A 106 -7.71 24.54 -9.45
N PHE A 107 -6.87 24.75 -8.42
CA PHE A 107 -5.64 25.54 -8.54
C PHE A 107 -4.60 24.93 -9.47
N ARG A 108 -4.35 23.61 -9.38
CA ARG A 108 -3.42 22.91 -10.30
C ARG A 108 -3.95 22.85 -11.74
N GLU A 109 -5.26 22.77 -11.92
CA GLU A 109 -5.90 22.84 -13.24
C GLU A 109 -5.78 24.25 -13.83
N ALA A 110 -5.97 25.31 -13.02
CA ALA A 110 -5.70 26.69 -13.43
C ALA A 110 -4.22 26.90 -13.81
N GLN A 111 -3.26 26.40 -13.01
CA GLN A 111 -1.83 26.45 -13.35
C GLN A 111 -1.53 25.75 -14.68
N ARG A 112 -2.11 24.56 -14.93
CA ARG A 112 -1.98 23.82 -16.20
C ARG A 112 -2.63 24.53 -17.39
N LEU A 113 -3.59 25.42 -17.18
CA LEU A 113 -4.16 26.26 -18.24
C LEU A 113 -3.24 27.44 -18.54
N ILE A 114 -2.73 28.13 -17.52
CA ILE A 114 -1.74 29.21 -17.67
C ILE A 114 -0.50 28.69 -18.40
N GLU A 115 0.08 27.56 -17.98
CA GLU A 115 1.25 26.97 -18.63
C GLU A 115 0.98 26.59 -20.10
N LYS A 116 -0.25 26.17 -20.45
CA LYS A 116 -0.65 25.91 -21.85
C LYS A 116 -0.77 27.19 -22.66
N GLU A 117 -1.19 28.30 -22.07
CA GLU A 117 -1.27 29.60 -22.74
C GLU A 117 0.12 30.23 -22.90
N GLU A 118 1.00 30.12 -21.90
CA GLU A 118 2.41 30.50 -21.99
C GLU A 118 3.15 29.70 -23.07
N ARG A 119 2.97 28.37 -23.13
CA ARG A 119 3.53 27.51 -24.19
C ARG A 119 3.04 27.92 -25.59
N LYS A 120 1.74 28.24 -25.74
CA LYS A 120 1.18 28.75 -27.01
C LYS A 120 1.74 30.12 -27.39
N ALA A 121 1.92 31.02 -26.42
CA ALA A 121 2.50 32.34 -26.65
C ALA A 121 3.99 32.22 -27.08
N ALA A 122 4.74 31.33 -26.45
CA ALA A 122 6.13 31.02 -26.82
C ALA A 122 6.23 30.38 -28.22
N GLU A 123 5.33 29.45 -28.56
CA GLU A 123 5.25 28.84 -29.91
C GLU A 123 4.91 29.89 -30.98
N ALA A 124 3.95 30.78 -30.71
CA ALA A 124 3.59 31.89 -31.60
C ALA A 124 4.73 32.90 -31.78
N ALA A 125 5.48 33.22 -30.71
CA ALA A 125 6.66 34.07 -30.78
C ALA A 125 7.79 33.42 -31.60
N ALA A 126 8.11 32.15 -31.32
CA ALA A 126 9.12 31.40 -32.07
C ALA A 126 8.76 31.23 -33.55
N LYS A 127 7.46 31.12 -33.87
CA LYS A 127 6.99 31.17 -35.26
C LYS A 127 7.20 32.55 -35.88
N ALA A 128 6.82 33.63 -35.20
CA ALA A 128 7.01 34.99 -35.70
C ALA A 128 8.49 35.37 -35.92
N GLU A 129 9.42 34.80 -35.14
CA GLU A 129 10.86 34.94 -35.41
C GLU A 129 11.32 34.17 -36.65
N ARG A 130 10.82 32.95 -36.87
CA ARG A 130 11.10 32.18 -38.10
C ARG A 130 10.56 32.87 -39.35
N ASP A 131 9.34 33.40 -39.27
CA ASP A 131 8.70 34.12 -40.38
C ASP A 131 9.50 35.39 -40.74
N LYS A 132 9.97 36.17 -39.74
CA LYS A 132 10.89 37.30 -39.93
C LYS A 132 12.26 36.90 -40.51
N ALA A 133 12.83 35.78 -40.06
CA ALA A 133 14.11 35.29 -40.57
C ALA A 133 14.00 34.85 -42.04
N ALA A 134 12.86 34.27 -42.44
CA ALA A 134 12.56 33.93 -43.82
C ALA A 134 12.36 35.18 -44.70
N GLU A 135 11.70 36.22 -44.17
CA GLU A 135 11.55 37.51 -44.88
C GLU A 135 12.91 38.18 -45.12
N ALA A 136 13.76 38.28 -44.10
CA ALA A 136 15.11 38.83 -44.23
C ALA A 136 16.01 38.01 -45.20
N ALA A 137 15.86 36.69 -45.23
CA ALA A 137 16.54 35.85 -46.21
C ALA A 137 16.06 36.14 -47.65
N ALA A 138 14.75 36.30 -47.85
CA ALA A 138 14.17 36.65 -49.15
C ALA A 138 14.57 38.07 -49.62
N GLU A 139 14.79 39.02 -48.70
CA GLU A 139 15.37 40.33 -49.06
C GLU A 139 16.84 40.22 -49.49
N LEU A 140 17.65 39.44 -48.78
CA LEU A 140 19.03 39.17 -49.19
C LEU A 140 19.14 38.46 -50.56
N GLU A 141 18.18 37.61 -50.91
CA GLU A 141 18.13 37.02 -52.27
C GLU A 141 17.71 38.03 -53.34
N LYS A 142 16.72 38.90 -53.06
CA LYS A 142 16.35 40.02 -53.96
C LYS A 142 17.55 40.96 -54.18
N GLU A 143 18.31 41.28 -53.14
CA GLU A 143 19.49 42.15 -53.27
C GLU A 143 20.59 41.48 -54.11
N LYS A 144 20.89 40.19 -53.86
CA LYS A 144 21.84 39.42 -54.69
C LYS A 144 21.39 39.36 -56.15
N ALA A 145 20.10 39.15 -56.41
CA ALA A 145 19.54 39.15 -57.76
C ALA A 145 19.68 40.53 -58.45
N ALA A 146 19.42 41.62 -57.72
CA ALA A 146 19.63 42.98 -58.23
C ALA A 146 21.11 43.28 -58.51
N GLN A 147 22.03 42.86 -57.64
CA GLN A 147 23.48 42.99 -57.87
C GLN A 147 23.95 42.16 -59.09
N LEU A 148 23.37 40.99 -59.34
CA LEU A 148 23.65 40.19 -60.53
C LEU A 148 23.09 40.81 -61.81
N ALA A 149 21.87 41.37 -61.77
CA ALA A 149 21.29 42.11 -62.88
C ALA A 149 22.15 43.34 -63.25
N ALA A 150 22.57 44.13 -62.26
CA ALA A 150 23.44 45.29 -62.45
C ALA A 150 24.86 44.93 -62.95
N LYS A 151 25.32 43.70 -62.74
CA LYS A 151 26.55 43.17 -63.37
C LYS A 151 26.29 42.79 -64.83
N ALA A 152 25.18 42.10 -65.12
CA ALA A 152 24.82 41.69 -66.47
C ALA A 152 24.58 42.88 -67.42
N GLU A 153 24.01 43.99 -66.93
CA GLU A 153 23.91 45.22 -67.73
C GLU A 153 25.29 45.80 -68.05
N LYS A 154 26.22 45.84 -67.08
CA LYS A 154 27.61 46.28 -67.27
C LYS A 154 28.46 45.36 -68.16
N GLU A 155 27.99 44.16 -68.46
CA GLU A 155 28.59 43.29 -69.48
C GLU A 155 27.99 43.55 -70.88
N LYS A 156 26.67 43.71 -70.98
CA LYS A 156 26.00 44.14 -72.23
C LYS A 156 26.49 45.51 -72.72
N GLU A 157 26.82 46.41 -71.80
CA GLU A 157 27.39 47.73 -72.13
C GLU A 157 28.79 47.61 -72.75
N LYS A 158 29.56 46.56 -72.42
CA LYS A 158 30.86 46.26 -73.05
C LYS A 158 30.71 45.57 -74.40
N GLU A 159 29.74 44.66 -74.53
CA GLU A 159 29.51 43.87 -75.74
C GLU A 159 29.09 44.73 -76.95
N ASN A 160 28.34 45.82 -76.71
CA ASN A 160 27.89 46.76 -77.74
C ASN A 160 29.01 47.55 -78.48
N THR A 161 30.29 47.29 -78.19
CA THR A 161 31.43 47.96 -78.87
C THR A 161 32.00 47.18 -80.08
N LYS A 162 31.49 45.98 -80.40
CA LYS A 162 31.94 45.19 -81.58
C LYS A 162 30.77 44.70 -82.44
N GLY A 163 30.38 45.51 -83.43
CA GLY A 163 29.27 45.17 -84.35
C GLY A 163 29.69 44.49 -85.66
N LYS A 164 28.71 43.82 -86.30
CA LYS A 164 28.73 43.21 -87.66
C LYS A 164 29.56 41.91 -87.76
N LYS A 165 29.19 40.87 -88.53
CA LYS A 165 28.06 40.61 -89.47
C LYS A 165 28.06 39.07 -89.78
N ILE A 166 26.97 38.30 -89.79
CA ILE A 166 26.07 37.97 -90.94
C ILE A 166 25.11 36.81 -90.52
N ALA A 167 23.99 36.62 -91.25
CA ALA A 167 22.91 35.62 -91.02
C ALA A 167 23.07 34.37 -91.98
N PRO A 168 22.13 33.41 -92.22
CA PRO A 168 20.71 33.32 -91.78
C PRO A 168 20.12 31.92 -91.38
N ILE A 169 19.12 31.93 -90.46
CA ILE A 169 17.70 31.48 -90.63
C ILE A 169 17.45 30.33 -91.65
N PRO A 170 16.74 29.21 -91.29
CA PRO A 170 15.29 29.29 -91.02
C PRO A 170 14.60 28.31 -90.04
N SER A 171 13.42 28.74 -89.56
CA SER A 171 12.16 27.98 -89.27
C SER A 171 12.18 26.68 -88.41
N SER A 172 11.21 26.33 -87.56
CA SER A 172 9.99 26.95 -86.98
C SER A 172 9.38 25.94 -85.96
N HIS A 173 8.22 26.06 -85.29
CA HIS A 173 7.13 27.05 -85.26
C HIS A 173 6.30 26.91 -83.95
N SER A 174 5.73 28.03 -83.46
CA SER A 174 4.33 28.16 -82.99
C SER A 174 3.76 27.33 -81.82
N SER A 175 3.25 28.04 -80.80
CA SER A 175 2.00 27.73 -80.06
C SER A 175 1.95 26.45 -79.19
N ARG A 176 0.99 26.22 -78.30
CA ARG A 176 0.08 27.03 -77.44
C ARG A 176 -0.63 26.01 -76.52
N ALA A 177 -1.08 26.43 -75.34
CA ALA A 177 -1.72 25.57 -74.32
C ALA A 177 -2.74 24.54 -74.84
N SER A 178 -2.72 23.31 -74.27
CA SER A 178 -3.89 22.64 -73.63
C SER A 178 -3.52 21.28 -73.02
N THR A 179 -4.16 20.92 -71.91
CA THR A 179 -4.41 19.53 -71.46
C THR A 179 -5.41 18.84 -72.41
N PRO A 180 -5.36 17.50 -72.64
CA PRO A 180 -6.02 16.58 -71.70
C PRO A 180 -5.46 15.14 -71.61
N THR A 181 -5.89 14.45 -70.54
CA THR A 181 -6.13 12.99 -70.36
C THR A 181 -5.48 11.94 -71.30
N SER A 182 -4.68 11.03 -70.73
CA SER A 182 -4.80 9.58 -70.98
C SER A 182 -4.14 8.73 -69.87
N ASN A 183 -4.69 7.54 -69.66
CA ASN A 183 -4.48 6.57 -68.57
C ASN A 183 -3.05 5.97 -68.38
N GLU A 184 -2.94 5.15 -67.31
CA GLU A 184 -2.15 3.90 -67.23
C GLU A 184 -0.62 3.97 -67.35
N ASN A 185 0.06 4.25 -66.23
CA ASN A 185 0.64 3.19 -65.39
C ASN A 185 1.38 3.76 -64.17
N MET A 186 0.96 3.37 -62.97
CA MET A 186 1.75 3.53 -61.74
C MET A 186 1.68 2.22 -60.95
N THR A 187 2.72 1.40 -61.11
CA THR A 187 2.90 0.15 -60.35
C THR A 187 3.01 0.48 -58.86
N ILE A 188 2.14 -0.09 -58.03
CA ILE A 188 2.25 -0.04 -56.58
C ILE A 188 3.28 -1.10 -56.14
N PRO A 189 4.40 -0.74 -55.50
CA PRO A 189 5.23 -1.71 -54.80
C PRO A 189 4.58 -2.05 -53.46
N ASP A 190 4.27 -3.33 -53.24
CA ASP A 190 3.73 -3.82 -51.97
C ASP A 190 4.69 -3.61 -50.80
N ALA A 191 4.17 -3.22 -49.63
CA ALA A 191 4.93 -3.06 -48.38
C ALA A 191 5.23 -4.41 -47.69
N GLY A 192 5.68 -5.40 -48.46
CA GLY A 192 5.99 -6.75 -47.99
C GLY A 192 7.35 -6.88 -47.31
N TRP A 193 7.54 -6.23 -46.15
CA TRP A 193 8.77 -6.35 -45.36
C TRP A 193 8.67 -7.42 -44.26
N SER A 194 9.16 -8.61 -44.57
CA SER A 194 9.37 -9.70 -43.62
C SER A 194 10.69 -9.52 -42.85
N PHE A 195 10.62 -9.56 -41.52
CA PHE A 195 11.81 -9.53 -40.65
C PHE A 195 12.64 -10.80 -40.83
N SER A 196 13.90 -10.68 -41.26
CA SER A 196 14.91 -11.72 -41.04
C SER A 196 16.35 -11.18 -41.05
N LYS A 197 17.18 -11.73 -40.17
CA LYS A 197 18.66 -11.62 -40.12
C LYS A 197 19.26 -10.21 -39.94
N VAL A 198 19.30 -9.76 -38.69
CA VAL A 198 20.38 -8.87 -38.19
C VAL A 198 21.52 -9.76 -37.66
N PRO A 199 22.80 -9.55 -38.03
CA PRO A 199 23.92 -10.27 -37.43
C PRO A 199 24.30 -9.67 -36.07
N SER A 200 24.53 -10.54 -35.08
CA SER A 200 24.90 -10.15 -33.72
C SER A 200 26.43 -10.04 -33.56
N ASN A 201 26.97 -8.83 -33.71
CA ASN A 201 28.34 -8.53 -33.26
C ASN A 201 28.31 -8.30 -31.73
N GLY A 202 28.55 -9.36 -30.95
CA GLY A 202 28.88 -9.23 -29.53
C GLY A 202 30.34 -8.80 -29.34
N PRO A 203 30.68 -8.05 -28.27
CA PRO A 203 32.07 -7.75 -27.93
C PRO A 203 32.80 -9.01 -27.45
N GLU A 204 34.11 -9.04 -27.66
CA GLU A 204 34.96 -10.20 -27.37
C GLU A 204 35.14 -10.43 -25.87
N ILE A 205 35.14 -11.70 -25.46
CA ILE A 205 35.53 -12.12 -24.12
C ILE A 205 37.06 -12.12 -24.06
N TRP A 206 37.62 -11.37 -23.11
CA TRP A 206 39.03 -11.46 -22.75
C TRP A 206 39.17 -12.27 -21.46
N ASP A 207 39.56 -13.53 -21.61
CA ASP A 207 40.07 -14.33 -20.50
C ASP A 207 41.39 -13.70 -20.01
N VAL A 208 41.53 -13.51 -18.69
CA VAL A 208 42.77 -13.03 -18.06
C VAL A 208 43.06 -13.93 -16.86
N ASP A 209 44.25 -14.54 -16.87
CA ASP A 209 44.66 -15.58 -15.93
C ASP A 209 44.84 -15.11 -14.47
N GLU A 210 44.92 -16.10 -13.57
CA GLU A 210 45.02 -15.96 -12.12
C GLU A 210 46.27 -15.16 -11.66
N GLY A 211 46.07 -14.15 -10.81
CA GLY A 211 47.10 -13.13 -10.51
C GLY A 211 47.22 -12.70 -9.03
N SER A 212 47.50 -13.65 -8.12
CA SER A 212 48.11 -13.45 -6.78
C SER A 212 47.85 -12.13 -6.03
N VAL A 213 46.85 -12.10 -5.13
CA VAL A 213 46.66 -10.99 -4.17
C VAL A 213 47.41 -11.25 -2.86
N VAL A 214 48.44 -10.44 -2.59
CA VAL A 214 49.21 -10.51 -1.34
C VAL A 214 48.59 -9.61 -0.26
N ASN A 215 48.12 -10.21 0.83
CA ASN A 215 47.73 -9.51 2.06
C ASN A 215 48.96 -8.97 2.82
N PRO A 216 48.84 -7.79 3.44
CA PRO A 216 49.44 -7.55 4.75
C PRO A 216 48.38 -7.14 5.79
N SER A 217 48.35 -7.84 6.94
CA SER A 217 47.38 -7.61 8.01
C SER A 217 47.83 -6.55 9.03
N SER A 218 46.89 -5.68 9.43
CA SER A 218 46.70 -5.10 10.78
C SER A 218 47.91 -4.78 11.68
N SER A 219 48.15 -3.48 11.94
CA SER A 219 48.77 -2.92 13.17
C SER A 219 48.65 -1.39 13.22
N VAL A 220 48.49 -0.71 14.36
CA VAL A 220 47.99 -1.12 15.68
C VAL A 220 47.45 0.14 16.42
N SER A 221 46.45 0.01 17.30
CA SER A 221 45.89 1.17 18.03
C SER A 221 46.65 1.51 19.31
N GLN A 222 46.95 2.79 19.53
CA GLN A 222 47.22 3.35 20.87
C GLN A 222 46.52 4.70 21.06
N GLN A 223 45.71 4.82 22.12
CA GLN A 223 45.27 6.09 22.68
C GLN A 223 46.25 6.51 23.79
N ARG A 224 46.56 7.80 23.89
CA ARG A 224 46.82 8.49 25.17
C ARG A 224 46.34 9.94 25.10
N ASP A 225 46.05 10.48 26.27
CA ASP A 225 45.21 11.66 26.47
C ASP A 225 45.99 12.96 26.70
N LEU A 226 45.30 14.09 26.43
CA LEU A 226 45.38 15.40 27.09
C LEU A 226 46.74 16.12 27.24
N VAL A 227 46.78 17.42 26.90
CA VAL A 227 46.75 18.53 27.89
C VAL A 227 46.72 19.91 27.20
N ALA A 228 45.77 20.74 27.65
CA ALA A 228 45.67 22.21 27.67
C ALA A 228 46.44 23.12 26.67
N GLU A 229 45.67 23.99 25.98
CA GLU A 229 46.11 25.37 25.68
C GLU A 229 46.32 26.17 26.99
N PRO A 230 47.02 27.32 26.93
CA PRO A 230 46.34 28.51 27.43
C PRO A 230 46.46 29.73 26.50
N SER A 231 45.36 30.48 26.40
CA SER A 231 45.35 31.83 25.84
C SER A 231 45.72 32.87 26.91
N THR A 232 46.26 34.02 26.47
CA THR A 232 46.17 35.28 27.24
C THR A 232 46.09 36.48 26.30
N GLN A 233 44.95 37.18 26.31
CA GLN A 233 44.87 38.59 25.94
C GLN A 233 45.08 39.44 27.20
N GLY A 234 45.94 40.47 27.17
CA GLY A 234 46.46 41.11 28.40
C GLY A 234 46.73 42.63 28.39
N ARG A 235 46.30 43.36 27.35
CA ARG A 235 45.88 44.78 27.35
C ARG A 235 46.51 45.76 28.39
N GLN A 236 47.48 46.59 27.96
CA GLN A 236 47.51 48.08 28.11
C GLN A 236 48.77 48.72 27.48
N GLY A 237 48.69 50.00 27.10
CA GLY A 237 49.81 50.84 26.60
C GLY A 237 50.16 51.97 27.59
N PRO A 238 50.68 53.15 27.19
CA PRO A 238 50.86 53.68 25.82
C PRO A 238 52.21 54.45 25.57
N GLN A 239 52.26 55.22 24.45
CA GLN A 239 53.25 56.25 24.05
C GLN A 239 54.59 55.81 23.42
N GLY A 240 55.12 56.67 22.53
CA GLY A 240 56.55 56.73 22.16
C GLY A 240 56.87 56.69 20.66
N SER A 241 57.04 57.87 20.04
CA SER A 241 57.85 58.17 18.82
C SER A 241 58.26 57.03 17.85
N GLY A 242 57.91 57.17 16.56
CA GLY A 242 58.43 56.29 15.50
C GLY A 242 59.76 56.74 14.88
N ASN A 243 60.27 55.97 13.91
CA ASN A 243 61.24 56.43 12.93
C ASN A 243 61.21 55.54 11.67
N GLU A 244 61.44 56.14 10.49
CA GLU A 244 61.76 55.40 9.27
C GLU A 244 63.22 54.94 9.29
N ILE A 245 63.54 53.78 8.72
CA ILE A 245 64.93 53.41 8.40
C ILE A 245 65.01 52.93 6.95
N ARG A 246 65.84 53.62 6.15
CA ARG A 246 66.21 53.29 4.78
C ARG A 246 67.53 52.52 4.74
N SER A 247 67.73 51.77 3.65
CA SER A 247 68.97 51.49 2.90
C SER A 247 70.33 51.40 3.62
N SER A 248 71.10 50.36 3.28
CA SER A 248 72.52 50.23 3.62
C SER A 248 73.38 49.75 2.43
N ASP A 249 73.43 50.54 1.34
CA ASP A 249 74.44 50.39 0.29
C ASP A 249 75.81 50.91 0.78
N HIS A 250 76.75 50.01 1.10
CA HIS A 250 78.10 50.41 1.50
C HIS A 250 79.04 50.63 0.29
N ARG A 251 78.98 51.84 -0.27
CA ARG A 251 79.96 52.37 -1.22
C ARG A 251 81.28 52.71 -0.51
N PHE A 252 82.37 52.02 -0.83
CA PHE A 252 83.71 52.42 -0.39
C PHE A 252 84.24 53.61 -1.22
N GLN A 253 84.41 54.77 -0.57
CA GLN A 253 85.21 55.90 -1.05
C GLN A 253 85.96 56.54 0.12
N ALA A 254 87.25 56.76 -0.04
CA ALA A 254 88.12 57.60 0.79
C ALA A 254 89.23 58.12 -0.14
N THR A 255 89.25 59.40 -0.55
CA THR A 255 89.88 60.53 0.18
C THR A 255 91.35 60.24 0.49
N LEU A 256 92.34 60.67 -0.30
CA LEU A 256 92.73 62.07 -0.56
C LEU A 256 92.85 62.92 0.73
N ASN A 257 94.03 62.81 1.34
CA ASN A 257 94.83 63.88 1.96
C ASN A 257 96.31 63.46 1.71
N GLY A 258 97.31 64.33 1.56
CA GLY A 258 97.32 65.78 1.74
C GLY A 258 98.23 66.17 2.89
N ASP A 259 99.55 66.16 2.66
CA ASP A 259 100.56 66.56 3.65
C ASP A 259 101.82 67.14 2.96
N GLU A 260 102.51 68.10 3.58
CA GLU A 260 103.43 69.03 2.89
C GLU A 260 104.86 69.07 3.46
N GLY A 261 105.80 68.39 2.78
CA GLY A 261 107.25 68.70 2.87
C GLY A 261 107.93 68.43 4.23
N PRO A 262 109.02 69.15 4.58
CA PRO A 262 109.71 70.22 3.85
C PRO A 262 111.03 69.79 3.17
N SER A 263 111.44 70.57 2.17
CA SER A 263 112.77 70.56 1.56
C SER A 263 113.88 70.98 2.54
N ARG A 264 115.11 70.46 2.37
CA ARG A 264 116.33 71.30 2.49
C ARG A 264 117.60 70.73 1.85
N CYS A 265 118.38 71.67 1.30
CA CYS A 265 119.84 71.65 1.12
C CYS A 265 120.48 70.59 0.20
N THR A 266 120.51 70.93 -1.08
CA THR A 266 121.64 70.66 -1.98
C THR A 266 122.99 70.99 -1.31
N ALA A 267 124.00 70.13 -1.48
CA ALA A 267 125.42 70.44 -1.27
C ALA A 267 126.22 69.91 -2.47
N MET A 268 127.21 70.66 -2.95
CA MET A 268 127.88 70.39 -4.22
C MET A 268 129.29 69.78 -4.10
N SER A 269 129.65 69.04 -5.14
CA SER A 269 131.01 68.86 -5.70
C SER A 269 131.96 67.80 -5.15
N ARG A 270 132.67 67.19 -6.12
CA ARG A 270 133.97 66.47 -6.05
C ARG A 270 134.02 65.07 -5.41
N ALA A 271 133.68 64.04 -6.21
CA ALA A 271 134.60 62.94 -6.50
C ALA A 271 134.20 62.17 -7.79
N SER A 272 134.99 62.40 -8.82
CA SER A 272 135.37 61.50 -9.91
C SER A 272 135.22 59.99 -9.69
N GLY A 273 134.74 59.25 -10.70
CA GLY A 273 135.23 57.90 -11.00
C GLY A 273 134.27 56.70 -10.88
N GLY A 274 132.98 56.87 -10.59
CA GLY A 274 132.07 55.73 -10.32
C GLY A 274 130.67 55.73 -10.97
N SER A 275 130.30 56.76 -11.74
CA SER A 275 128.90 56.98 -12.14
C SER A 275 128.30 55.96 -13.12
N PHE A 276 129.12 55.32 -13.96
CA PHE A 276 128.62 54.37 -14.98
C PHE A 276 127.97 53.13 -14.32
N ASN A 277 128.62 52.59 -13.29
CA ASN A 277 128.15 51.41 -12.57
C ASN A 277 126.80 51.62 -11.85
N VAL A 278 126.47 52.87 -11.50
CA VAL A 278 125.18 53.22 -10.87
C VAL A 278 124.06 53.16 -11.90
N PHE A 279 124.25 53.75 -13.08
CA PHE A 279 123.26 53.67 -14.16
C PHE A 279 123.10 52.25 -14.70
N ASP A 280 124.16 51.44 -14.79
CA ASP A 280 124.04 50.02 -15.15
C ASP A 280 123.27 49.21 -14.09
N ALA A 281 123.40 49.54 -12.80
CA ALA A 281 122.62 48.92 -11.73
C ALA A 281 121.13 49.31 -11.80
N GLU A 282 120.82 50.61 -11.94
CA GLU A 282 119.46 51.10 -12.14
C GLU A 282 118.80 50.48 -13.38
N LEU A 283 119.55 50.35 -14.48
CA LEU A 283 119.05 49.76 -15.73
C LEU A 283 118.86 48.24 -15.63
N GLN A 284 119.63 47.54 -14.79
CA GLN A 284 119.35 46.14 -14.43
C GLN A 284 118.12 46.00 -13.52
N ASP A 285 117.95 46.87 -12.52
CA ASP A 285 116.79 46.81 -11.63
C ASP A 285 115.48 47.20 -12.35
N LEU A 286 115.52 48.16 -13.28
CA LEU A 286 114.39 48.46 -14.16
C LEU A 286 114.05 47.27 -15.08
N LYS A 287 115.05 46.49 -15.56
CA LYS A 287 114.80 45.24 -16.30
C LYS A 287 114.14 44.19 -15.41
N ARG A 288 114.66 43.94 -14.19
CA ARG A 288 114.07 43.03 -13.20
C ARG A 288 112.63 43.41 -12.87
N GLN A 289 112.37 44.70 -12.62
CA GLN A 289 111.01 45.22 -12.39
C GLN A 289 110.11 45.01 -13.60
N ASN A 290 110.60 45.23 -14.83
CA ASN A 290 109.83 45.01 -16.06
C ASN A 290 109.50 43.52 -16.28
N GLU A 291 110.42 42.61 -15.94
CA GLU A 291 110.21 41.16 -15.96
C GLU A 291 109.23 40.72 -14.88
N THR A 292 109.35 41.21 -13.65
CA THR A 292 108.37 40.98 -12.57
C THR A 292 106.98 41.51 -12.94
N LEU A 293 106.89 42.68 -13.57
CA LEU A 293 105.61 43.22 -14.05
C LEU A 293 105.01 42.38 -15.18
N LYS A 294 105.82 41.81 -16.09
CA LYS A 294 105.34 40.87 -17.12
C LYS A 294 104.82 39.56 -16.51
N ILE A 295 105.50 39.02 -15.50
CA ILE A 295 105.06 37.83 -14.76
C ILE A 295 103.73 38.13 -14.05
N ASN A 296 103.66 39.22 -13.27
CA ASN A 296 102.44 39.65 -12.58
C ASN A 296 101.27 39.93 -13.54
N LEU A 297 101.54 40.40 -14.77
CA LEU A 297 100.53 40.61 -15.80
C LEU A 297 100.02 39.27 -16.36
N ALA A 298 100.92 38.35 -16.72
CA ALA A 298 100.56 37.01 -17.19
C ALA A 298 99.79 36.20 -16.12
N GLU A 299 100.16 36.33 -14.84
CA GLU A 299 99.41 35.73 -13.72
C GLU A 299 98.00 36.33 -13.60
N ARG A 300 97.85 37.65 -13.75
CA ARG A 300 96.53 38.31 -13.76
C ARG A 300 95.69 37.88 -14.96
N GLU A 301 96.28 37.76 -16.15
CA GLU A 301 95.60 37.23 -17.34
C GLU A 301 95.16 35.78 -17.13
N ALA A 302 96.00 34.93 -16.52
CA ALA A 302 95.66 33.55 -16.18
C ALA A 302 94.51 33.47 -15.15
N VAL A 303 94.49 34.35 -14.14
CA VAL A 303 93.39 34.46 -13.18
C VAL A 303 92.10 34.93 -13.86
N ILE A 304 92.16 35.96 -14.72
CA ILE A 304 91.00 36.43 -15.50
C ILE A 304 90.47 35.31 -16.41
N ALA A 305 91.35 34.59 -17.12
CA ALA A 305 90.99 33.46 -17.97
C ALA A 305 90.47 32.24 -17.19
N LYS A 306 90.78 32.12 -15.89
CA LYS A 306 90.16 31.14 -14.98
C LYS A 306 88.75 31.60 -14.58
N VAL A 307 88.61 32.81 -14.04
CA VAL A 307 87.32 33.39 -13.62
C VAL A 307 86.32 33.44 -14.78
N LEU A 308 86.76 33.75 -16.00
CA LEU A 308 85.89 33.74 -17.18
C LEU A 308 85.37 32.32 -17.52
N ARG A 309 86.19 31.28 -17.36
CA ARG A 309 85.76 29.87 -17.55
C ARG A 309 84.78 29.45 -16.47
N GLU A 310 85.08 29.72 -15.20
CA GLU A 310 84.18 29.44 -14.07
C GLU A 310 82.84 30.19 -14.23
N SER A 311 82.87 31.42 -14.75
CA SER A 311 81.65 32.19 -15.07
C SER A 311 80.85 31.63 -16.27
N ALA A 312 81.50 30.91 -17.19
CA ALA A 312 80.85 30.27 -18.33
C ALA A 312 80.29 28.88 -17.96
N GLU A 313 80.96 28.16 -17.08
CA GLU A 313 80.50 26.88 -16.52
C GLU A 313 79.28 27.10 -15.62
N THR A 314 79.35 28.01 -14.64
CA THR A 314 78.19 28.37 -13.80
C THR A 314 76.98 28.89 -14.60
N ARG A 315 77.18 29.55 -15.74
CA ARG A 315 76.10 29.93 -16.68
C ARG A 315 75.48 28.71 -17.39
N LYS A 316 76.28 27.73 -17.80
CA LYS A 316 75.77 26.46 -18.36
C LYS A 316 74.97 25.70 -17.31
N ASP A 317 75.52 25.56 -16.10
CA ASP A 317 74.87 24.84 -15.01
C ASP A 317 73.52 25.48 -14.67
N LYS A 318 73.48 26.82 -14.52
CA LYS A 318 72.24 27.59 -14.34
C LYS A 318 71.23 27.34 -15.45
N ALA A 319 71.64 27.35 -16.71
CA ALA A 319 70.75 27.06 -17.84
C ALA A 319 70.23 25.60 -17.82
N THR A 320 71.03 24.61 -17.38
CA THR A 320 70.52 23.23 -17.22
C THR A 320 69.55 23.08 -16.05
N VAL A 321 69.72 23.87 -14.98
CA VAL A 321 68.78 23.91 -13.85
C VAL A 321 67.47 24.61 -14.26
N GLU A 322 67.54 25.72 -14.98
CA GLU A 322 66.37 26.41 -15.53
C GLU A 322 65.57 25.54 -16.51
N LEU A 323 66.26 24.77 -17.36
CA LEU A 323 65.60 23.79 -18.24
C LEU A 323 64.92 22.67 -17.44
N LYS A 324 65.57 22.13 -16.41
CA LYS A 324 64.98 21.09 -15.52
C LYS A 324 63.77 21.61 -14.74
N LEU A 325 63.82 22.85 -14.27
CA LEU A 325 62.68 23.52 -13.63
C LEU A 325 61.53 23.69 -14.63
N ALA A 326 61.80 24.18 -15.84
CA ALA A 326 60.77 24.32 -16.87
C ALA A 326 60.10 22.98 -17.23
N THR A 327 60.86 21.87 -17.31
CA THR A 327 60.26 20.53 -17.51
C THR A 327 59.42 20.08 -16.31
N LYS A 328 59.84 20.36 -15.07
CA LYS A 328 59.06 20.00 -13.88
C LYS A 328 57.81 20.87 -13.71
N ASP A 329 57.87 22.14 -14.08
CA ASP A 329 56.71 23.04 -14.15
C ASP A 329 55.71 22.61 -15.23
N GLN A 330 56.15 21.88 -16.27
CA GLN A 330 55.25 21.27 -17.26
C GLN A 330 54.64 19.97 -16.72
N GLU A 331 55.44 19.04 -16.21
CA GLU A 331 54.96 17.79 -15.58
C GLU A 331 53.91 18.08 -14.49
N LEU A 332 54.14 19.10 -13.65
CA LEU A 332 53.20 19.50 -12.60
C LEU A 332 51.88 20.07 -13.17
N LYS A 333 51.90 20.78 -14.29
CA LYS A 333 50.67 21.28 -14.94
C LYS A 333 49.88 20.13 -15.56
N GLU A 334 50.57 19.18 -16.18
CA GLU A 334 49.95 17.99 -16.77
C GLU A 334 49.31 17.11 -15.68
N ALA A 335 50.00 16.86 -14.55
CA ALA A 335 49.45 16.14 -13.41
C ALA A 335 48.27 16.86 -12.73
N VAL A 336 48.32 18.20 -12.58
CA VAL A 336 47.20 19.00 -12.06
C VAL A 336 45.99 18.93 -13.01
N GLN A 337 46.21 18.99 -14.32
CA GLN A 337 45.13 18.85 -15.30
C GLN A 337 44.53 17.44 -15.28
N GLU A 338 45.35 16.39 -15.11
CA GLU A 338 44.83 15.03 -14.96
C GLU A 338 43.96 14.89 -13.72
N HIS A 339 44.38 15.41 -12.56
CA HIS A 339 43.57 15.40 -11.35
C HIS A 339 42.26 16.20 -11.48
N LEU A 340 42.25 17.32 -12.21
CA LEU A 340 41.01 18.06 -12.52
C LEU A 340 40.06 17.22 -13.39
N ASN A 341 40.59 16.57 -14.44
CA ASN A 341 39.82 15.68 -15.31
C ASN A 341 39.24 14.48 -14.51
N GLN A 342 40.02 13.92 -13.58
CA GLN A 342 39.57 12.87 -12.66
C GLN A 342 38.45 13.39 -11.74
N GLU A 343 38.59 14.60 -11.16
CA GLU A 343 37.57 15.20 -10.29
C GLU A 343 36.24 15.44 -11.05
N GLU A 344 36.31 15.84 -12.32
CA GLU A 344 35.13 15.94 -13.19
C GLU A 344 34.49 14.58 -13.48
N ALA A 345 35.27 13.53 -13.72
CA ALA A 345 34.75 12.17 -13.88
C ALA A 345 34.05 11.67 -12.59
N TRP A 346 34.63 11.89 -11.42
CA TRP A 346 34.00 11.57 -10.13
C TRP A 346 32.71 12.37 -9.90
N LYS A 347 32.65 13.65 -10.30
CA LYS A 347 31.41 14.46 -10.26
C LYS A 347 30.33 13.91 -11.18
N GLN A 348 30.68 13.49 -12.39
CA GLN A 348 29.73 12.85 -13.33
C GLN A 348 29.21 11.52 -12.77
N GLN A 349 30.09 10.65 -12.25
CA GLN A 349 29.69 9.39 -11.62
C GLN A 349 28.78 9.62 -10.40
N GLY A 350 29.07 10.63 -9.56
CA GLY A 350 28.21 11.02 -8.44
C GLY A 350 26.83 11.54 -8.86
N GLN A 351 26.71 12.17 -10.05
CA GLN A 351 25.41 12.54 -10.62
C GLN A 351 24.64 11.31 -11.13
N VAL A 352 25.32 10.35 -11.77
CA VAL A 352 24.71 9.08 -12.21
C VAL A 352 24.16 8.30 -11.01
N TRP A 353 24.99 8.02 -9.99
CA TRP A 353 24.55 7.30 -8.78
C TRP A 353 23.40 7.99 -8.04
N LYS A 354 23.33 9.33 -8.08
CA LYS A 354 22.19 10.06 -7.54
C LYS A 354 20.93 9.83 -8.39
N GLY A 355 21.04 9.86 -9.72
CA GLY A 355 19.95 9.52 -10.63
C GLY A 355 19.43 8.10 -10.42
N ASP A 356 20.35 7.13 -10.28
CA ASP A 356 20.03 5.73 -9.99
C ASP A 356 19.28 5.59 -8.65
N TYR A 357 19.80 6.22 -7.59
CA TYR A 357 19.18 6.23 -6.27
C TYR A 357 17.78 6.87 -6.28
N ASP A 358 17.62 8.00 -6.99
CA ASP A 358 16.34 8.68 -7.17
C ASP A 358 15.37 7.87 -8.06
N SER A 359 15.85 6.97 -8.92
CA SER A 359 15.01 6.01 -9.66
C SER A 359 14.56 4.85 -8.77
N VAL A 360 15.50 4.17 -8.11
CA VAL A 360 15.22 3.06 -7.18
C VAL A 360 14.28 3.50 -6.05
N CYS A 361 14.36 4.75 -5.58
CA CYS A 361 13.40 5.29 -4.62
C CYS A 361 11.97 5.41 -5.19
N LYS A 362 11.82 5.85 -6.44
CA LYS A 362 10.50 5.93 -7.12
C LYS A 362 9.93 4.53 -7.38
N GLU A 363 10.74 3.61 -7.88
CA GLU A 363 10.36 2.21 -8.12
C GLU A 363 9.91 1.53 -6.81
N ARG A 364 10.70 1.67 -5.74
CA ARG A 364 10.34 1.19 -4.40
C ARG A 364 9.00 1.75 -3.90
N ASP A 365 8.73 3.03 -4.13
CA ASP A 365 7.52 3.67 -3.62
C ASP A 365 6.28 3.39 -4.51
N ALA A 366 6.48 3.18 -5.82
CA ALA A 366 5.45 2.62 -6.70
C ALA A 366 5.11 1.17 -6.34
N MET A 367 6.10 0.33 -6.05
CA MET A 367 5.90 -1.04 -5.56
C MET A 367 5.12 -1.07 -4.23
N LYS A 368 5.34 -0.10 -3.32
CA LYS A 368 4.52 0.04 -2.11
C LYS A 368 3.08 0.38 -2.45
N GLU A 369 2.85 1.36 -3.33
CA GLU A 369 1.51 1.76 -3.76
C GLU A 369 0.75 0.57 -4.38
N GLU A 370 1.41 -0.23 -5.23
CA GLU A 370 0.84 -1.47 -5.76
C GLU A 370 0.50 -2.47 -4.65
N THR A 371 1.39 -2.72 -3.67
CA THR A 371 1.08 -3.64 -2.56
C THR A 371 -0.08 -3.12 -1.68
N ASP A 372 -0.20 -1.81 -1.48
CA ASP A 372 -1.33 -1.21 -0.78
C ASP A 372 -2.64 -1.33 -1.59
N GLU A 373 -2.58 -1.25 -2.93
CA GLU A 373 -3.75 -1.51 -3.79
C GLU A 373 -4.14 -3.00 -3.80
N GLN A 374 -3.18 -3.92 -3.91
CA GLN A 374 -3.43 -5.36 -3.78
C GLN A 374 -4.05 -5.68 -2.41
N ALA A 375 -3.59 -5.04 -1.33
CA ALA A 375 -4.17 -5.17 0.01
C ALA A 375 -5.63 -4.66 0.08
N LYS A 376 -5.93 -3.48 -0.50
CA LYS A 376 -7.30 -2.94 -0.61
C LYS A 376 -8.21 -3.88 -1.42
N GLN A 377 -7.71 -4.46 -2.52
CA GLN A 377 -8.45 -5.44 -3.31
C GLN A 377 -8.71 -6.74 -2.54
N ALA A 378 -7.74 -7.22 -1.77
CA ALA A 378 -7.89 -8.41 -0.92
C ALA A 378 -8.89 -8.16 0.23
N GLU A 379 -8.86 -6.99 0.86
CA GLU A 379 -9.86 -6.59 1.86
C GLU A 379 -11.26 -6.46 1.25
N GLY A 380 -11.39 -5.85 0.06
CA GLY A 380 -12.66 -5.78 -0.68
C GLY A 380 -13.23 -7.17 -0.98
N LYS A 381 -12.43 -8.09 -1.54
CA LYS A 381 -12.82 -9.49 -1.78
C LYS A 381 -13.25 -10.19 -0.50
N ARG A 382 -12.53 -9.98 0.61
CA ARG A 382 -12.89 -10.53 1.94
C ARG A 382 -14.22 -9.98 2.45
N VAL A 383 -14.50 -8.69 2.28
CA VAL A 383 -15.78 -8.08 2.70
C VAL A 383 -16.95 -8.64 1.88
N THR A 384 -16.78 -8.83 0.57
CA THR A 384 -17.79 -9.48 -0.28
C THR A 384 -18.09 -10.91 0.21
N LEU A 385 -17.06 -11.73 0.44
CA LEU A 385 -17.22 -13.09 0.96
C LEU A 385 -17.84 -13.14 2.38
N GLU A 386 -17.57 -12.14 3.22
CA GLU A 386 -18.20 -12.02 4.54
C GLU A 386 -19.71 -11.68 4.42
N VAL A 387 -20.09 -10.81 3.47
CA VAL A 387 -21.48 -10.51 3.15
C VAL A 387 -22.21 -11.72 2.55
N GLU A 388 -21.61 -12.43 1.59
CA GLU A 388 -22.18 -13.65 1.00
C GLU A 388 -22.41 -14.75 2.05
N ARG A 389 -21.42 -14.98 2.92
CA ARG A 389 -21.54 -15.92 4.05
C ARG A 389 -22.67 -15.56 4.99
N ASP A 390 -22.86 -14.27 5.27
CA ASP A 390 -23.90 -13.83 6.20
C ASP A 390 -25.30 -13.79 5.55
N ILE A 391 -25.40 -13.54 4.23
CA ILE A 391 -26.61 -13.82 3.44
C ILE A 391 -26.97 -15.30 3.54
N ALA A 392 -26.04 -16.21 3.22
CA ALA A 392 -26.24 -17.65 3.29
C ALA A 392 -26.67 -18.14 4.68
N ARG A 393 -26.14 -17.53 5.77
CA ARG A 393 -26.62 -17.76 7.15
C ARG A 393 -28.06 -17.30 7.37
N THR A 394 -28.46 -16.14 6.82
CA THR A 394 -29.86 -15.69 6.94
C THR A 394 -30.81 -16.59 6.15
N ASP A 395 -30.41 -17.07 4.97
CA ASP A 395 -31.23 -17.98 4.16
C ASP A 395 -31.31 -19.38 4.77
N LEU A 396 -30.23 -19.90 5.34
CA LEU A 396 -30.25 -21.13 6.14
C LEU A 396 -31.18 -21.01 7.36
N ASN A 397 -31.19 -19.86 8.04
CA ASN A 397 -32.15 -19.60 9.13
C ASN A 397 -33.61 -19.47 8.64
N LYS A 398 -33.85 -18.97 7.43
CA LYS A 398 -35.20 -19.00 6.81
C LYS A 398 -35.62 -20.44 6.49
N MET A 399 -34.70 -21.25 5.95
CA MET A 399 -34.93 -22.67 5.65
C MET A 399 -35.26 -23.48 6.91
N TYR A 400 -34.54 -23.29 8.02
CA TYR A 400 -34.86 -23.96 9.28
C TYR A 400 -36.24 -23.57 9.82
N LYS A 401 -36.61 -22.28 9.78
CA LYS A 401 -37.96 -21.84 10.17
C LYS A 401 -39.06 -22.36 9.23
N ALA A 402 -38.79 -22.47 7.93
CA ALA A 402 -39.72 -23.06 6.98
C ALA A 402 -39.92 -24.56 7.25
N HIS A 403 -38.85 -25.29 7.61
CA HIS A 403 -38.92 -26.69 8.04
C HIS A 403 -39.69 -26.85 9.35
N GLU A 404 -39.43 -26.01 10.34
CA GLU A 404 -40.16 -25.96 11.62
C GLU A 404 -41.66 -25.79 11.37
N ILE A 405 -42.07 -24.78 10.57
CA ILE A 405 -43.47 -24.55 10.17
C ILE A 405 -44.06 -25.72 9.35
N ALA A 406 -43.27 -26.41 8.54
CA ALA A 406 -43.72 -27.58 7.78
C ALA A 406 -43.96 -28.80 8.68
N GLN A 407 -43.08 -29.04 9.67
CA GLN A 407 -43.27 -30.08 10.68
C GLN A 407 -44.50 -29.78 11.55
N ASP A 408 -44.65 -28.54 12.01
CA ASP A 408 -45.80 -28.05 12.78
C ASP A 408 -47.14 -28.33 12.05
N ARG A 409 -47.15 -28.20 10.72
CA ARG A 409 -48.30 -28.52 9.87
C ARG A 409 -48.52 -30.02 9.72
N ALA A 410 -47.46 -30.80 9.51
CA ALA A 410 -47.55 -32.26 9.41
C ALA A 410 -48.05 -32.92 10.71
N GLU A 411 -47.61 -32.40 11.87
CA GLU A 411 -48.09 -32.87 13.18
C GLU A 411 -49.56 -32.50 13.42
N LYS A 412 -49.99 -31.29 13.04
CA LYS A 412 -51.41 -30.89 13.09
C LYS A 412 -52.29 -31.69 12.11
N GLU A 413 -51.78 -32.01 10.92
CA GLU A 413 -52.49 -32.86 9.97
C GLU A 413 -52.60 -34.31 10.48
N LYS A 414 -51.53 -34.83 11.12
CA LYS A 414 -51.57 -36.14 11.79
C LYS A 414 -52.63 -36.17 12.90
N GLN A 415 -52.66 -35.16 13.78
CA GLN A 415 -53.68 -35.03 14.82
C GLN A 415 -55.11 -34.95 14.24
N ALA A 416 -55.30 -34.21 13.15
CA ALA A 416 -56.59 -34.13 12.46
C ALA A 416 -57.02 -35.48 11.85
N ARG A 417 -56.08 -36.21 11.23
CA ARG A 417 -56.33 -37.58 10.71
C ARG A 417 -56.66 -38.57 11.85
N GLU A 418 -55.97 -38.48 12.97
CA GLU A 418 -56.24 -39.31 14.16
C GLU A 418 -57.63 -39.00 14.76
N ALA A 419 -58.01 -37.73 14.88
CA ALA A 419 -59.35 -37.33 15.32
C ALA A 419 -60.46 -37.79 14.36
N ILE A 420 -60.22 -37.72 13.05
CA ILE A 420 -61.15 -38.27 12.03
C ILE A 420 -61.25 -39.79 12.15
N SER A 421 -60.15 -40.52 12.40
CA SER A 421 -60.19 -41.98 12.64
C SER A 421 -61.07 -42.31 13.84
N SER A 422 -60.87 -41.63 14.99
CA SER A 422 -61.72 -41.87 16.17
C SER A 422 -63.19 -41.55 15.93
N LEU A 423 -63.51 -40.52 15.15
CA LEU A 423 -64.89 -40.19 14.78
C LEU A 423 -65.50 -41.27 13.88
N LEU A 424 -64.75 -41.79 12.90
CA LEU A 424 -65.18 -42.90 12.05
C LEU A 424 -65.35 -44.20 12.83
N GLU A 425 -64.46 -44.50 13.78
CA GLU A 425 -64.58 -45.65 14.69
C GLU A 425 -65.84 -45.55 15.56
N THR A 426 -66.12 -44.39 16.16
CA THR A 426 -67.37 -44.19 16.92
C THR A 426 -68.61 -44.25 16.04
N ALA A 427 -68.58 -43.68 14.83
CA ALA A 427 -69.69 -43.75 13.88
C ALA A 427 -69.98 -45.21 13.46
N ASN A 428 -68.94 -45.98 13.15
CA ASN A 428 -69.07 -47.40 12.84
C ASN A 428 -69.63 -48.21 14.03
N SER A 429 -69.26 -47.89 15.27
CA SER A 429 -69.88 -48.49 16.47
C SER A 429 -71.38 -48.19 16.54
N THR A 430 -71.78 -46.93 16.34
CA THR A 430 -73.22 -46.57 16.35
C THR A 430 -74.00 -47.18 15.19
N ILE A 431 -73.36 -47.39 14.03
CA ILE A 431 -73.97 -48.09 12.89
C ILE A 431 -74.16 -49.58 13.22
N ALA A 432 -73.21 -50.23 13.89
CA ALA A 432 -73.37 -51.61 14.37
C ALA A 432 -74.53 -51.71 15.39
N GLU A 433 -74.55 -50.84 16.41
CA GLU A 433 -75.62 -50.80 17.41
C GLU A 433 -77.02 -50.55 16.80
N LEU A 434 -77.10 -49.73 15.73
CA LEU A 434 -78.34 -49.50 14.99
C LEU A 434 -78.73 -50.68 14.09
N ASN A 435 -77.77 -51.41 13.51
CA ASN A 435 -78.04 -52.62 12.74
C ASN A 435 -78.52 -53.76 13.66
N ASP A 436 -77.91 -53.95 14.83
CA ASP A 436 -78.35 -54.91 15.85
C ASP A 436 -79.78 -54.61 16.32
N GLN A 437 -80.12 -53.32 16.45
CA GLN A 437 -81.49 -52.86 16.76
C GLN A 437 -82.47 -53.10 15.59
N LEU A 438 -82.03 -52.94 14.34
CA LEU A 438 -82.84 -53.26 13.16
C LEU A 438 -83.10 -54.77 13.05
N GLU A 439 -82.09 -55.63 13.20
CA GLU A 439 -82.27 -57.09 13.19
C GLU A 439 -83.19 -57.55 14.34
N LEU A 440 -83.11 -56.91 15.51
CA LEU A 440 -84.04 -57.13 16.64
C LEU A 440 -85.47 -56.61 16.37
N LEU A 441 -85.67 -55.67 15.46
CA LEU A 441 -86.99 -55.19 15.03
C LEU A 441 -87.55 -56.03 13.88
N GLU A 442 -86.72 -56.41 12.91
CA GLU A 442 -87.08 -57.31 11.81
C GLU A 442 -87.50 -58.69 12.33
N SER A 443 -86.71 -59.28 13.24
CA SER A 443 -87.07 -60.55 13.90
C SER A 443 -88.37 -60.46 14.73
N LYS A 444 -88.67 -59.32 15.37
CA LYS A 444 -89.97 -59.09 16.04
C LYS A 444 -91.12 -58.91 15.03
N VAL A 445 -90.86 -58.31 13.87
CA VAL A 445 -91.84 -58.19 12.80
C VAL A 445 -92.11 -59.56 12.15
N GLU A 446 -91.09 -60.40 11.99
CA GLU A 446 -91.26 -61.80 11.57
C GLU A 446 -91.97 -62.64 12.65
N GLU A 447 -91.70 -62.42 13.94
CA GLU A 447 -92.45 -63.03 15.04
C GLU A 447 -93.93 -62.61 15.00
N LEU A 448 -94.23 -61.33 14.76
CA LEU A 448 -95.60 -60.80 14.62
C LEU A 448 -96.31 -61.21 13.31
N GLN A 449 -95.57 -61.61 12.27
CA GLN A 449 -96.14 -62.14 11.02
C GLN A 449 -96.32 -63.66 11.05
N SER A 450 -95.43 -64.39 11.72
CA SER A 450 -95.48 -65.85 11.87
C SER A 450 -96.39 -66.30 13.02
N ALA A 451 -96.52 -65.47 14.06
CA ALA A 451 -97.71 -65.46 14.92
C ALA A 451 -98.91 -65.10 14.05
N LYS A 452 -99.66 -66.14 13.62
CA LYS A 452 -100.91 -66.04 12.85
C LYS A 452 -101.69 -64.80 13.24
N LEU A 453 -102.05 -63.99 12.24
CA LEU A 453 -103.09 -62.97 12.31
C LEU A 453 -104.19 -63.40 13.30
N PRO A 454 -104.28 -62.77 14.49
CA PRO A 454 -105.52 -62.85 15.24
C PRO A 454 -106.58 -62.20 14.34
N THR A 455 -107.56 -62.98 13.88
CA THR A 455 -108.81 -62.40 13.40
C THR A 455 -109.26 -61.38 14.44
N PRO A 456 -109.48 -60.12 14.07
CA PRO A 456 -109.68 -59.06 15.04
C PRO A 456 -110.84 -59.44 15.96
N PRO A 457 -110.73 -59.23 17.28
CA PRO A 457 -111.86 -59.34 18.16
C PRO A 457 -112.96 -58.39 17.67
N ARG A 458 -113.99 -58.96 17.04
CA ARG A 458 -115.33 -58.47 17.30
C ARG A 458 -115.51 -58.58 18.82
N ASP A 459 -116.02 -57.51 19.41
CA ASP A 459 -116.17 -57.32 20.85
C ASP A 459 -114.88 -56.85 21.55
N GLY A 460 -114.30 -55.76 21.03
CA GLY A 460 -113.42 -54.84 21.76
C GLY A 460 -113.87 -53.39 21.50
N ASP A 461 -113.91 -52.54 22.54
CA ASP A 461 -114.48 -51.19 22.43
C ASP A 461 -113.65 -50.27 21.51
N PRO A 462 -114.27 -49.53 20.57
CA PRO A 462 -113.54 -48.74 19.57
C PRO A 462 -112.69 -47.60 20.16
N GLY A 463 -112.90 -47.26 21.45
CA GLY A 463 -112.13 -46.23 22.15
C GLY A 463 -110.68 -46.61 22.48
N GLU A 464 -110.31 -47.90 22.53
CA GLU A 464 -108.94 -48.30 22.92
C GLU A 464 -107.98 -48.32 21.72
N ALA A 465 -108.38 -48.91 20.60
CA ALA A 465 -107.61 -48.85 19.35
C ALA A 465 -107.43 -47.38 18.87
N GLN A 466 -108.46 -46.54 19.09
CA GLN A 466 -108.38 -45.12 18.77
C GLN A 466 -107.44 -44.35 19.73
N LYS A 467 -107.32 -44.76 21.00
CA LYS A 467 -106.29 -44.22 21.92
C LYS A 467 -104.88 -44.61 21.49
N GLN A 468 -104.64 -45.88 21.13
CA GLN A 468 -103.32 -46.34 20.71
C GLN A 468 -102.85 -45.61 19.45
N LEU A 469 -103.69 -45.55 18.40
CA LEU A 469 -103.40 -44.77 17.19
C LEU A 469 -103.23 -43.27 17.45
N GLN A 470 -103.87 -42.71 18.48
CA GLN A 470 -103.66 -41.32 18.88
C GLN A 470 -102.32 -41.14 19.59
N GLN A 471 -101.93 -42.06 20.47
CA GLN A 471 -100.61 -42.06 21.14
C GLN A 471 -99.47 -42.22 20.12
N GLU A 472 -99.59 -43.13 19.16
CA GLU A 472 -98.61 -43.28 18.06
C GLU A 472 -98.50 -42.02 17.22
N ARG A 473 -99.62 -41.39 16.86
CA ARG A 473 -99.61 -40.11 16.11
C ARG A 473 -98.99 -38.96 16.88
N ASP A 474 -99.15 -38.91 18.20
CA ASP A 474 -98.55 -37.88 19.03
C ASP A 474 -97.06 -38.14 19.30
N ALA A 475 -96.64 -39.40 19.42
CA ALA A 475 -95.21 -39.78 19.46
C ALA A 475 -94.48 -39.43 18.15
N ILE A 476 -95.06 -39.81 16.99
CA ILE A 476 -94.52 -39.46 15.65
C ILE A 476 -94.51 -37.93 15.43
N ARG A 477 -95.42 -37.18 16.08
CA ARG A 477 -95.41 -35.72 16.07
C ARG A 477 -94.26 -35.16 16.92
N GLU A 478 -93.98 -35.75 18.08
CA GLU A 478 -92.88 -35.34 18.97
C GLU A 478 -91.50 -35.64 18.35
N GLU A 479 -91.31 -36.81 17.74
CA GLU A 479 -90.10 -37.13 16.96
C GLU A 479 -89.88 -36.14 15.81
N ARG A 480 -90.93 -35.79 15.07
CA ARG A 480 -90.85 -34.78 13.99
C ARG A 480 -90.52 -33.39 14.52
N GLU A 481 -90.90 -33.04 15.74
CA GLU A 481 -90.46 -31.81 16.40
C GLU A 481 -89.00 -31.89 16.85
N ALA A 482 -88.51 -33.04 17.32
CA ALA A 482 -87.12 -33.27 17.69
C ALA A 482 -86.19 -33.13 16.47
N VAL A 483 -86.45 -33.87 15.39
CA VAL A 483 -85.70 -33.80 14.12
C VAL A 483 -85.74 -32.39 13.52
N LYS A 484 -86.85 -31.66 13.67
CA LYS A 484 -86.94 -30.25 13.25
C LYS A 484 -86.04 -29.34 14.08
N LYS A 485 -85.99 -29.51 15.41
CA LYS A 485 -85.09 -28.76 16.31
C LYS A 485 -83.62 -29.05 15.99
N GLU A 486 -83.26 -30.30 15.77
CA GLU A 486 -81.90 -30.73 15.39
C GLU A 486 -81.46 -30.12 14.05
N ARG A 487 -82.30 -30.23 13.02
CA ARG A 487 -82.07 -29.61 11.70
C ARG A 487 -81.89 -28.09 11.80
N ASP A 488 -82.67 -27.44 12.66
CA ASP A 488 -82.59 -25.99 12.86
C ASP A 488 -81.35 -25.60 13.71
N SER A 489 -80.83 -26.49 14.58
CA SER A 489 -79.52 -26.35 15.24
C SER A 489 -78.36 -26.47 14.24
N MET A 490 -78.34 -27.52 13.40
CA MET A 490 -77.34 -27.67 12.32
C MET A 490 -77.36 -26.50 11.33
N ARG A 491 -78.50 -25.81 11.18
CA ARG A 491 -78.58 -24.58 10.38
C ARG A 491 -77.85 -23.42 11.07
N ILE A 492 -78.06 -23.23 12.38
CA ILE A 492 -77.35 -22.21 13.17
C ILE A 492 -75.84 -22.46 13.13
N GLU A 493 -75.40 -23.71 13.30
CA GLU A 493 -73.97 -24.09 13.21
C GLU A 493 -73.36 -23.79 11.84
N ARG A 494 -74.07 -24.08 10.74
CA ARG A 494 -73.62 -23.73 9.39
C ARG A 494 -73.50 -22.21 9.21
N ASP A 495 -74.47 -21.46 9.71
CA ASP A 495 -74.51 -20.01 9.57
C ASP A 495 -73.42 -19.35 10.45
N THR A 496 -73.11 -19.88 11.65
CA THR A 496 -71.97 -19.41 12.46
C THR A 496 -70.62 -19.76 11.80
N ALA A 497 -70.44 -20.99 11.32
CA ALA A 497 -69.22 -21.40 10.60
C ALA A 497 -68.97 -20.52 9.36
N LYS A 498 -70.03 -20.14 8.64
CA LYS A 498 -69.93 -19.17 7.54
C LYS A 498 -69.46 -17.79 8.03
N THR A 499 -70.04 -17.24 9.09
CA THR A 499 -69.59 -15.95 9.63
C THR A 499 -68.15 -15.96 10.14
N MET A 500 -67.66 -17.10 10.67
CA MET A 500 -66.25 -17.27 11.03
C MET A 500 -65.34 -17.30 9.79
N LEU A 501 -65.76 -17.94 8.69
CA LEU A 501 -65.04 -17.92 7.43
C LEU A 501 -64.96 -16.51 6.83
N ASP A 502 -66.07 -15.78 6.80
CA ASP A 502 -66.14 -14.40 6.31
C ASP A 502 -65.24 -13.46 7.17
N ALA A 503 -65.22 -13.65 8.49
CA ALA A 503 -64.33 -12.91 9.40
C ALA A 503 -62.83 -13.20 9.15
N LEU A 504 -62.46 -14.47 8.93
CA LEU A 504 -61.08 -14.85 8.59
C LEU A 504 -60.64 -14.28 7.22
N GLN A 505 -61.54 -14.22 6.24
CA GLN A 505 -61.27 -13.56 4.96
C GLN A 505 -61.08 -12.04 5.12
N LEU A 506 -61.90 -11.39 5.96
CA LEU A 506 -61.72 -9.98 6.30
C LEU A 506 -60.37 -9.70 6.99
N GLN A 507 -59.98 -10.55 7.95
CA GLN A 507 -58.69 -10.44 8.63
C GLN A 507 -57.51 -10.61 7.65
N HIS A 508 -57.49 -11.69 6.86
CA HIS A 508 -56.45 -11.92 5.85
C HIS A 508 -56.34 -10.76 4.83
N ASN A 509 -57.46 -10.14 4.47
CA ASN A 509 -57.47 -8.96 3.60
C ASN A 509 -56.96 -7.69 4.30
N ALA A 510 -57.13 -7.56 5.63
CA ALA A 510 -56.52 -6.49 6.42
C ALA A 510 -55.01 -6.68 6.56
N ASP A 511 -54.54 -7.90 6.88
CA ASP A 511 -53.12 -8.25 7.01
C ASP A 511 -52.38 -8.03 5.67
N LYS A 512 -52.98 -8.46 4.55
CA LYS A 512 -52.45 -8.22 3.20
C LYS A 512 -52.37 -6.73 2.83
N ARG A 513 -53.26 -5.88 3.36
CA ARG A 513 -53.16 -4.41 3.22
C ARG A 513 -52.06 -3.84 4.11
N SER A 514 -51.94 -4.32 5.35
CA SER A 514 -50.92 -3.92 6.31
C SER A 514 -49.50 -4.15 5.76
N HIS A 515 -49.21 -5.39 5.34
CA HIS A 515 -47.91 -5.71 4.73
C HIS A 515 -47.66 -4.98 3.40
N ARG A 516 -48.70 -4.63 2.63
CA ARG A 516 -48.53 -3.80 1.41
C ARG A 516 -48.08 -2.37 1.76
N LEU A 517 -48.60 -1.79 2.85
CA LEU A 517 -48.17 -0.47 3.34
C LEU A 517 -46.74 -0.53 3.92
N GLU A 518 -46.45 -1.53 4.75
CA GLU A 518 -45.11 -1.80 5.29
C GLU A 518 -44.06 -1.94 4.19
N LEU A 519 -44.36 -2.68 3.11
CA LEU A 519 -43.48 -2.81 1.94
C LEU A 519 -43.29 -1.49 1.17
N VAL A 520 -44.28 -0.59 1.15
CA VAL A 520 -44.15 0.74 0.55
C VAL A 520 -43.24 1.63 1.41
N ASP A 521 -43.39 1.61 2.74
CA ASP A 521 -42.53 2.36 3.66
C ASP A 521 -41.09 1.85 3.64
N LEU A 522 -40.88 0.53 3.66
CA LEU A 522 -39.55 -0.08 3.52
C LEU A 522 -38.90 0.22 2.16
N ARG A 523 -39.67 0.28 1.07
CA ARG A 523 -39.17 0.75 -0.25
C ARG A 523 -38.80 2.24 -0.20
N ALA A 524 -39.60 3.07 0.46
CA ALA A 524 -39.32 4.51 0.61
C ALA A 524 -38.08 4.76 1.50
N GLU A 525 -37.87 3.97 2.55
CA GLU A 525 -36.64 4.03 3.35
C GLU A 525 -35.41 3.55 2.55
N ASN A 526 -35.51 2.44 1.82
CA ASN A 526 -34.42 2.00 0.93
C ASN A 526 -34.06 3.07 -0.14
N LYS A 527 -35.05 3.76 -0.71
CA LYS A 527 -34.81 4.88 -1.65
C LYS A 527 -34.10 6.06 -0.96
N LYS A 528 -34.43 6.36 0.31
CA LYS A 528 -33.71 7.35 1.14
C LYS A 528 -32.28 6.89 1.48
N LEU A 529 -32.06 5.59 1.71
CA LEU A 529 -30.75 5.02 2.02
C LEU A 529 -29.81 4.99 0.81
N LYS A 530 -30.27 4.58 -0.38
CA LYS A 530 -29.50 4.70 -1.63
C LYS A 530 -29.06 6.14 -1.90
N LYS A 531 -30.01 7.09 -1.81
CA LYS A 531 -29.72 8.54 -1.96
C LYS A 531 -28.75 9.10 -0.89
N ARG A 532 -28.58 8.42 0.25
CA ARG A 532 -27.55 8.76 1.26
C ARG A 532 -26.18 8.11 0.99
N ARG A 533 -26.12 7.00 0.26
CA ARG A 533 -24.86 6.31 -0.12
C ARG A 533 -24.11 7.01 -1.25
N GLY A 534 -24.83 7.73 -2.10
CA GLY A 534 -24.28 8.32 -3.33
C GLY A 534 -24.66 7.56 -4.59
N ASP A 535 -25.46 6.49 -4.45
CA ASP A 535 -26.03 5.68 -5.52
C ASP A 535 -27.11 6.48 -6.29
N VAL A 536 -26.69 7.52 -7.01
CA VAL A 536 -27.51 8.34 -7.90
C VAL A 536 -27.29 7.88 -9.33
N ASP A 537 -27.90 6.74 -9.67
CA ASP A 537 -28.11 6.37 -11.06
C ASP A 537 -29.13 7.34 -11.66
N ASP A 538 -28.70 8.22 -12.58
CA ASP A 538 -29.60 9.12 -13.35
C ASP A 538 -30.44 8.37 -14.41
N SER A 539 -30.57 7.04 -14.28
CA SER A 539 -31.36 6.14 -15.12
C SER A 539 -32.86 6.22 -14.80
N SER A 540 -33.45 7.38 -15.07
CA SER A 540 -34.89 7.64 -14.94
C SER A 540 -35.71 7.00 -16.08
N SER A 541 -35.65 5.68 -16.22
CA SER A 541 -36.57 4.90 -17.06
C SER A 541 -37.73 4.33 -16.22
N GLU A 542 -38.71 5.18 -15.93
CA GLU A 542 -39.92 4.84 -15.18
C GLU A 542 -40.90 4.09 -16.08
N SER A 543 -40.75 2.76 -16.16
CA SER A 543 -41.67 1.86 -16.86
C SER A 543 -42.20 0.78 -15.90
N ASP A 544 -43.45 0.93 -15.46
CA ASP A 544 -44.13 0.00 -14.54
C ASP A 544 -44.51 -1.30 -15.29
N PRO A 545 -44.01 -2.49 -14.87
CA PRO A 545 -44.25 -3.75 -15.59
C PRO A 545 -45.53 -4.48 -15.13
N GLU A 546 -46.19 -4.05 -14.06
CA GLU A 546 -47.21 -4.82 -13.33
C GLU A 546 -48.67 -4.61 -13.82
N ASP A 547 -48.89 -4.09 -15.03
CA ASP A 547 -50.24 -4.00 -15.64
C ASP A 547 -50.33 -4.65 -17.04
N SER A 548 -49.35 -5.50 -17.38
CA SER A 548 -49.42 -6.36 -18.57
C SER A 548 -50.08 -7.70 -18.24
N LEU A 549 -51.32 -7.89 -18.67
CA LEU A 549 -52.00 -9.19 -18.68
C LEU A 549 -51.38 -10.12 -19.74
N VAL A 550 -50.18 -10.62 -19.46
CA VAL A 550 -49.47 -11.61 -20.28
C VAL A 550 -50.26 -12.93 -20.25
N LYS A 551 -51.07 -13.13 -21.28
CA LYS A 551 -51.82 -14.38 -21.49
C LYS A 551 -50.84 -15.57 -21.53
N PRO A 552 -51.16 -16.71 -20.90
CA PRO A 552 -50.23 -17.84 -20.77
C PRO A 552 -49.69 -18.35 -22.11
N ASP A 553 -50.47 -18.22 -23.18
CA ASP A 553 -50.10 -18.48 -24.58
C ASP A 553 -48.73 -17.92 -25.00
N PHE A 554 -48.30 -16.78 -24.45
CA PHE A 554 -47.07 -16.13 -24.92
C PHE A 554 -45.82 -16.90 -24.48
N LYS A 555 -45.82 -17.47 -23.27
CA LYS A 555 -44.71 -18.30 -22.79
C LYS A 555 -44.61 -19.60 -23.59
N GLN A 556 -45.75 -20.27 -23.81
CA GLN A 556 -45.85 -21.47 -24.65
C GLN A 556 -45.28 -21.22 -26.06
N LYS A 557 -45.68 -20.11 -26.71
CA LYS A 557 -45.19 -19.71 -28.03
C LYS A 557 -43.70 -19.38 -28.06
N TYR A 558 -43.15 -18.81 -26.97
CA TYR A 558 -41.72 -18.53 -26.87
C TYR A 558 -40.91 -19.82 -26.71
N GLU A 559 -41.40 -20.78 -25.93
CA GLU A 559 -40.80 -22.10 -25.76
C GLU A 559 -40.86 -22.94 -27.05
N ASP A 560 -41.98 -22.90 -27.79
CA ASP A 560 -42.11 -23.50 -29.13
C ASP A 560 -41.16 -22.86 -30.17
N LEU A 561 -40.98 -21.54 -30.13
CA LEU A 561 -40.01 -20.81 -30.96
C LEU A 561 -38.57 -21.19 -30.61
N PHE A 562 -38.25 -21.31 -29.32
CA PHE A 562 -36.93 -21.76 -28.87
C PHE A 562 -36.67 -23.22 -29.25
N ALA A 563 -37.66 -24.09 -29.17
CA ALA A 563 -37.57 -25.48 -29.62
C ALA A 563 -37.32 -25.56 -31.13
N LYS A 564 -38.07 -24.82 -31.95
CA LYS A 564 -37.83 -24.72 -33.41
C LYS A 564 -36.45 -24.15 -33.73
N TYR A 565 -36.04 -23.08 -33.08
CA TYR A 565 -34.72 -22.48 -33.29
C TYR A 565 -33.59 -23.44 -32.91
N LYS A 566 -33.73 -24.17 -31.79
CA LYS A 566 -32.77 -25.19 -31.38
C LYS A 566 -32.65 -26.33 -32.40
N ILE A 567 -33.79 -26.85 -32.90
CA ILE A 567 -33.79 -27.88 -33.95
C ILE A 567 -33.14 -27.36 -35.25
N LEU A 568 -33.35 -26.08 -35.60
CA LEU A 568 -32.73 -25.45 -36.76
C LEU A 568 -31.20 -25.31 -36.60
N MET A 569 -30.72 -24.98 -35.39
CA MET A 569 -29.29 -24.86 -35.08
C MET A 569 -28.60 -26.23 -34.96
N ASP A 570 -29.17 -27.20 -34.23
CA ASP A 570 -28.60 -28.55 -34.12
C ASP A 570 -28.69 -29.32 -35.48
N GLY A 571 -29.59 -28.91 -36.39
CA GLY A 571 -29.76 -29.49 -37.73
C GLY A 571 -28.98 -28.82 -38.88
N THR A 572 -28.26 -27.73 -38.64
CA THR A 572 -27.47 -27.01 -39.67
C THR A 572 -25.97 -27.20 -39.50
N VAL A 573 -25.24 -27.29 -40.63
CA VAL A 573 -23.77 -27.47 -40.63
C VAL A 573 -23.07 -26.33 -39.89
N GLU A 574 -23.58 -25.11 -40.01
CA GLU A 574 -23.07 -23.92 -39.32
C GLU A 574 -23.27 -24.01 -37.80
N GLY A 575 -24.44 -24.43 -37.32
CA GLY A 575 -24.65 -24.67 -35.88
C GLY A 575 -23.74 -25.77 -35.33
N SER A 576 -23.51 -26.85 -36.09
CA SER A 576 -22.60 -27.93 -35.70
C SER A 576 -21.13 -27.48 -35.57
N THR A 577 -20.70 -26.54 -36.42
CA THR A 577 -19.33 -25.99 -36.41
C THR A 577 -19.15 -24.89 -35.38
N LEU A 578 -20.20 -24.09 -35.11
CA LEU A 578 -20.21 -23.13 -34.00
C LEU A 578 -20.11 -23.84 -32.64
N LYS A 579 -20.87 -24.94 -32.48
CA LYS A 579 -20.84 -25.79 -31.28
C LYS A 579 -19.48 -26.43 -31.07
N ARG A 580 -18.89 -27.03 -32.12
CA ARG A 580 -17.53 -27.58 -32.07
C ARG A 580 -16.50 -26.54 -31.62
N LYS A 581 -16.54 -25.31 -32.15
CA LYS A 581 -15.65 -24.22 -31.70
C LYS A 581 -15.88 -23.79 -30.25
N TYR A 582 -17.13 -23.80 -29.77
CA TYR A 582 -17.43 -23.50 -28.38
C TYR A 582 -16.86 -24.58 -27.42
N ASP A 583 -17.05 -25.86 -27.76
CA ASP A 583 -16.52 -26.98 -27.01
C ASP A 583 -14.97 -27.01 -27.05
N GLU A 584 -14.37 -26.59 -28.18
CA GLU A 584 -12.93 -26.45 -28.39
C GLU A 584 -12.32 -25.35 -27.48
N MET A 585 -12.91 -24.14 -27.45
CA MET A 585 -12.49 -23.08 -26.51
C MET A 585 -12.73 -23.46 -25.04
N GLN A 586 -13.79 -24.22 -24.72
CA GLN A 586 -13.99 -24.74 -23.37
C GLN A 586 -12.88 -25.71 -22.94
N ASN A 587 -12.40 -26.55 -23.87
CA ASN A 587 -11.26 -27.43 -23.60
C ASN A 587 -9.95 -26.65 -23.46
N GLU A 588 -9.69 -25.63 -24.28
CA GLU A 588 -8.51 -24.75 -24.15
C GLU A 588 -8.51 -23.97 -22.82
N HIS A 589 -9.67 -23.51 -22.35
CA HIS A 589 -9.80 -22.91 -21.03
C HIS A 589 -9.59 -23.92 -19.88
N GLN A 590 -9.94 -25.19 -20.07
CA GLN A 590 -9.69 -26.24 -19.07
C GLN A 590 -8.21 -26.66 -19.02
N THR A 591 -7.53 -26.81 -20.16
CA THR A 591 -6.09 -27.15 -20.18
C THR A 591 -5.25 -26.02 -19.60
N SER A 592 -5.48 -24.77 -20.01
CA SER A 592 -4.78 -23.61 -19.45
C SER A 592 -5.06 -23.39 -17.95
N SER A 593 -6.27 -23.72 -17.46
CA SER A 593 -6.59 -23.75 -16.03
C SER A 593 -5.82 -24.82 -15.26
N VAL A 594 -5.62 -26.01 -15.85
CA VAL A 594 -4.82 -27.09 -15.23
C VAL A 594 -3.32 -26.77 -15.22
N GLU A 595 -2.79 -26.12 -16.25
CA GLU A 595 -1.38 -25.71 -16.28
C GLU A 595 -1.08 -24.55 -15.32
N THR A 596 -1.96 -23.54 -15.27
CA THR A 596 -1.82 -22.44 -14.29
C THR A 596 -1.99 -22.94 -12.85
N ALA A 597 -2.85 -23.92 -12.59
CA ALA A 597 -2.94 -24.58 -11.28
C ALA A 597 -1.64 -25.30 -10.89
N LYS A 598 -1.01 -26.04 -11.81
CA LYS A 598 0.29 -26.72 -11.56
C LYS A 598 1.42 -25.72 -11.29
N GLN A 599 1.46 -24.60 -12.02
CA GLN A 599 2.44 -23.53 -11.77
C GLN A 599 2.23 -22.89 -10.39
N LEU A 600 0.97 -22.71 -9.97
CA LEU A 600 0.65 -22.18 -8.64
C LEU A 600 1.02 -23.15 -7.51
N GLU A 601 0.83 -24.46 -7.69
CA GLU A 601 1.27 -25.49 -6.73
C GLU A 601 2.82 -25.57 -6.64
N ALA A 602 3.52 -25.44 -7.77
CA ALA A 602 4.99 -25.33 -7.81
C ALA A 602 5.51 -24.06 -7.12
N ALA A 603 4.84 -22.92 -7.30
CA ALA A 603 5.16 -21.68 -6.58
C ALA A 603 4.89 -21.81 -5.08
N GLN A 604 3.74 -22.40 -4.69
CA GLN A 604 3.36 -22.57 -3.29
C GLN A 604 4.31 -23.52 -2.54
N THR A 605 4.80 -24.58 -3.20
CA THR A 605 5.81 -25.47 -2.63
C THR A 605 7.19 -24.81 -2.50
N LYS A 606 7.63 -24.00 -3.48
CA LYS A 606 8.83 -23.15 -3.34
C LYS A 606 8.70 -22.18 -2.15
N CYS A 607 7.60 -21.43 -2.06
CA CYS A 607 7.35 -20.50 -0.94
C CYS A 607 7.33 -21.21 0.42
N LYS A 608 6.80 -22.43 0.50
CA LYS A 608 6.83 -23.26 1.71
C LYS A 608 8.26 -23.65 2.10
N ASN A 609 9.09 -24.08 1.15
CA ASN A 609 10.50 -24.42 1.42
C ASN A 609 11.30 -23.21 1.92
N ILE A 610 11.09 -22.03 1.33
CA ILE A 610 11.70 -20.76 1.78
C ILE A 610 11.23 -20.42 3.21
N SER A 611 9.92 -20.54 3.50
CA SER A 611 9.36 -20.31 4.83
C SER A 611 9.94 -21.26 5.89
N ASP A 612 9.97 -22.57 5.62
CA ASP A 612 10.54 -23.57 6.52
C ASP A 612 12.05 -23.36 6.75
N THR A 613 12.77 -22.83 5.75
CA THR A 613 14.19 -22.47 5.86
C THR A 613 14.39 -21.21 6.71
N TYR A 614 13.58 -20.17 6.48
CA TYR A 614 13.56 -18.95 7.31
C TYR A 614 13.19 -19.26 8.78
N ILE A 615 12.26 -20.19 9.01
CA ILE A 615 11.90 -20.70 10.34
C ILE A 615 13.08 -21.44 10.99
N LYS A 616 13.79 -22.31 10.27
CA LYS A 616 15.01 -22.97 10.77
C LYS A 616 16.09 -21.95 11.16
N VAL A 617 16.33 -20.95 10.31
CA VAL A 617 17.30 -19.87 10.54
C VAL A 617 16.94 -19.03 11.76
N ASN A 618 15.69 -18.54 11.87
CA ASN A 618 15.23 -17.80 13.04
C ASN A 618 15.26 -18.64 14.33
N ARG A 619 15.04 -19.96 14.25
CA ARG A 619 15.13 -20.88 15.39
C ARG A 619 16.59 -21.12 15.83
N LYS A 620 17.57 -21.05 14.92
CA LYS A 620 19.01 -20.98 15.24
C LYS A 620 19.36 -19.62 15.88
N TYR A 621 18.98 -18.49 15.26
CA TYR A 621 19.24 -17.15 15.82
C TYR A 621 18.57 -16.90 17.18
N GLY A 622 17.38 -17.47 17.42
CA GLY A 622 16.73 -17.42 18.73
C GLY A 622 17.53 -18.13 19.83
N LYS A 623 18.09 -19.30 19.53
CA LYS A 623 19.03 -20.00 20.43
C LYS A 623 20.30 -19.18 20.66
N LEU A 624 20.87 -18.59 19.62
CA LEU A 624 22.06 -17.73 19.73
C LEU A 624 21.79 -16.52 20.63
N ARG A 625 20.65 -15.85 20.45
CA ARG A 625 20.24 -14.69 21.26
C ARG A 625 19.99 -15.06 22.73
N ALA A 626 19.45 -16.25 22.99
CA ALA A 626 19.34 -16.79 24.36
C ALA A 626 20.72 -17.06 24.98
N ALA A 627 21.61 -17.78 24.29
CA ALA A 627 22.95 -18.06 24.79
C ALA A 627 23.79 -16.79 25.04
N VAL A 628 23.63 -15.75 24.22
CA VAL A 628 24.25 -14.43 24.44
C VAL A 628 23.64 -13.73 25.67
N ALA A 629 22.34 -13.86 25.93
CA ALA A 629 21.71 -13.34 27.14
C ALA A 629 22.17 -14.09 28.40
N ASP A 630 22.30 -15.42 28.34
CA ASP A 630 22.81 -16.25 29.44
C ASP A 630 24.27 -15.87 29.79
N VAL A 631 25.12 -15.67 28.77
CA VAL A 631 26.49 -15.15 28.94
C VAL A 631 26.48 -13.73 29.52
N GLY A 632 25.56 -12.87 29.07
CA GLY A 632 25.36 -11.53 29.64
C GLY A 632 24.96 -11.55 31.12
N GLN A 633 24.14 -12.51 31.55
CA GLN A 633 23.81 -12.71 32.96
C GLN A 633 24.99 -13.24 33.78
N MET A 634 25.80 -14.15 33.23
CA MET A 634 27.02 -14.65 33.91
C MET A 634 28.04 -13.54 34.17
N PHE A 635 28.19 -12.56 33.26
CA PHE A 635 29.02 -11.37 33.50
C PHE A 635 28.44 -10.40 34.55
N GLY A 636 27.19 -10.59 34.99
CA GLY A 636 26.50 -9.68 35.91
C GLY A 636 26.88 -9.80 37.40
N GLY A 637 27.77 -10.73 37.80
CA GLY A 637 28.07 -10.93 39.22
C GLY A 637 29.12 -11.99 39.58
N MET A 638 30.15 -12.19 38.75
CA MET A 638 31.17 -13.24 38.96
C MET A 638 32.61 -12.70 39.05
N THR A 639 33.46 -13.48 39.72
CA THR A 639 34.87 -13.14 40.03
C THR A 639 35.86 -13.86 39.09
N GLY A 640 37.17 -13.65 39.30
CA GLY A 640 38.21 -13.91 38.30
C GLY A 640 38.25 -15.31 37.66
N ASP A 641 37.96 -16.38 38.40
CA ASP A 641 38.04 -17.76 37.89
C ASP A 641 36.96 -18.09 36.83
N ASP A 642 35.80 -17.44 36.90
CA ASP A 642 34.65 -17.72 36.03
C ASP A 642 34.87 -17.26 34.58
N PHE A 643 35.74 -16.28 34.37
CA PHE A 643 36.18 -15.85 33.03
C PHE A 643 36.79 -17.01 32.23
N GLY A 644 37.44 -17.97 32.91
CA GLY A 644 37.97 -19.18 32.27
C GLY A 644 36.88 -20.11 31.74
N ASN A 645 35.70 -20.13 32.37
CA ASN A 645 34.55 -20.89 31.90
C ASN A 645 33.75 -20.14 30.83
N ALA A 646 33.53 -18.83 30.98
CA ALA A 646 32.92 -18.00 29.96
C ALA A 646 33.72 -18.07 28.63
N GLY A 647 35.05 -17.95 28.69
CA GLY A 647 35.93 -18.11 27.52
C GLY A 647 35.87 -19.50 26.87
N ARG A 648 35.62 -20.56 27.64
CA ARG A 648 35.39 -21.92 27.11
C ARG A 648 34.00 -22.05 26.44
N ALA A 649 32.95 -21.45 27.00
CA ALA A 649 31.62 -21.41 26.40
C ALA A 649 31.62 -20.63 25.07
N ILE A 650 32.24 -19.45 25.05
CA ILE A 650 32.40 -18.63 23.84
C ILE A 650 33.20 -19.38 22.76
N LYS A 651 34.24 -20.15 23.13
CA LYS A 651 34.98 -21.00 22.18
C LYS A 651 34.15 -22.19 21.63
N ARG A 652 33.15 -22.71 22.34
CA ARG A 652 32.20 -23.69 21.79
C ARG A 652 31.23 -23.03 20.82
N LEU A 653 30.58 -21.95 21.23
CA LEU A 653 29.66 -21.19 20.37
C LEU A 653 30.34 -20.72 19.07
N LYS A 654 31.61 -20.28 19.12
CA LYS A 654 32.38 -19.91 17.93
C LYS A 654 32.70 -21.11 17.02
N ARG A 655 32.78 -22.34 17.54
CA ARG A 655 32.94 -23.56 16.73
C ARG A 655 31.62 -23.99 16.09
N GLU A 656 30.52 -23.97 16.85
CA GLU A 656 29.16 -24.23 16.34
C GLU A 656 28.71 -23.20 15.29
N LEU A 657 29.31 -22.01 15.27
CA LEU A 657 29.15 -20.98 14.23
C LEU A 657 30.07 -21.17 12.99
N LEU A 658 31.06 -22.05 13.07
CA LEU A 658 31.99 -22.39 11.97
C LEU A 658 31.65 -23.73 11.29
N GLU A 659 30.77 -24.53 11.91
CA GLU A 659 30.10 -25.69 11.29
C GLU A 659 28.74 -25.27 10.68
N VAL A 660 28.71 -24.08 10.07
CA VAL A 660 27.58 -23.59 9.28
C VAL A 660 27.96 -23.73 7.82
N ASP A 661 27.42 -24.76 7.16
CA ASP A 661 27.55 -24.94 5.71
C ASP A 661 27.13 -23.67 4.95
N ASP A 662 27.75 -23.44 3.79
CA ASP A 662 27.63 -22.18 3.05
C ASP A 662 26.17 -21.76 2.80
N PRO A 663 25.85 -20.46 2.92
CA PRO A 663 24.54 -19.96 2.52
C PRO A 663 24.34 -20.19 1.02
N PRO A 664 23.11 -20.52 0.56
CA PRO A 664 22.86 -20.72 -0.87
C PRO A 664 23.23 -19.45 -1.65
N THR A 665 23.95 -19.64 -2.75
CA THR A 665 24.29 -18.57 -3.69
C THR A 665 23.03 -17.93 -4.25
N GLN A 666 23.12 -16.67 -4.69
CA GLN A 666 21.97 -15.82 -5.06
C GLN A 666 21.28 -16.21 -6.40
N SER A 667 21.21 -17.51 -6.70
CA SER A 667 20.86 -18.08 -8.01
C SER A 667 19.77 -19.17 -7.96
N GLU A 668 19.08 -19.35 -6.82
CA GLU A 668 18.00 -20.35 -6.61
C GLU A 668 16.62 -19.73 -6.27
#